data_AF-A0A222NZE6-F1
#
_entry.id   AF-A0A222NZE6-F1
#
_cell.length_a   1.000
_cell.length_b   1.000
_cell.length_c   1.000
_cell.angle_alpha   90.00
_cell.angle_beta   90.00
_cell.angle_gamma   90.00
#
_symmetry.space_group_name_H-M   'P 1'
#
loop_
_entity.id
_entity.type
_entity.pdbx_description
1 polymer ?
#
loop_
_entity_poly.entity_id
_entity_poly.type
_entity_poly.pdbx_seq_one_letter_code
_entity_poly.pdbx_strand_id
1 'polypeptide(L)'
;MISLLSDLRTYVTNKGNSAEDIMKKKFFNEIIVLLETDQLTVSSLTLKLARLTDKQLQALFWLGRKKDRSPGSQAAKWIGKLYEHLGVSEDDFSIANMVAKGISEEDQRKLAGSLYRQWQNHPVSNLERQHIEHEFKALLGMDYPKLSLAQGVLKCYEEDEELTDLQSKLLRLWNYAPGYLSSFLHELCSGFVLQGSAKSKRFTQTMVELVQDKPELEDSVIHAHPQLAAALIEEYPEKFFTLPLAMQRQVQAHLDEPILKKIKRAIDGVSLFRDREPEQKIALFALLQDPALRIHVLSEHAENHRLYSELETTICKNLEGSKETLIAFHQADPAVKAIKTYLSEKPNAYKSNFFRNLMTDINRNGLTVQILNKHMQSVNKDALFAKWSGKHNSRAANLMLNLYKLANMTSRDEDIAFIRQNLLNSQEDELNKGIDSVYPDEGEIFFDRRKENYFETRIKPSLSQKVTQILQHPEQAMNSLVGHQIGKVIHAYQSMAQFSQRKVAKQQQKAEAVYQNYLMTKALEVAQQTEVGKLIFDPQGHVILAVSLNDADYAEIYQLITGEEGTKDNLIRLLGSEVTPVTWCNIDIAQVPSLKNKFKARIDNSHQMDNLLDSFFASSRRSSVIALQEELMMHVSLSLRALEKTAKIALLTEEKRDELMQAINTMALEQFATVLRASATGVTIDYAELNKKLDEARVELAEKSRELLVDKIMAGRNQQSIAELSALLIEKLDKHSFTSTTATGWDYFRTDVDNENSILISATNETAHDKHYGDDKLAIRVITRCHYDPTNQTVREHDNPTIEARVPSMAIKSGSHKKAVEDIRGKLGYAHQLLTAKNTTYGGPVIYNLLTSLHTKAYDNSFFESANKQRASAARILKGSHLYNLAQLNKGKVKALIYVQNIPVNQHTKELNYNSLDGATCEAALMTDLALLATLTYHAAVFSPTMGESITSAYQFAHASYLSFLPQAGDGHHYFKDSQPGKDTMNFLLEQKKGWKNAVPIVPAADLHALAAQTLFKMMAHDEHQRKQFGMLAQALSVFIEPASLAGCKSANEREQAVAGRVGLLRSIDSISPTRLPADKKAVIEALTDYVSGNATLATVQEKLDIAYNKYNLQGAVAAVSMEDQGASSKVQATKNKNNPGVIREVNTNYAESGYLDCLSQKYSELMQAHNKKTNLPETFKQLLTAKAMPQVRLGYALSR
;
A
#
# COMPACT_ATOMS: atom_id res chain seq x y z
N MET A 1 27.02 15.20 -25.53
CA MET A 1 26.87 16.38 -26.41
C MET A 1 28.18 17.16 -26.64
N ILE A 2 28.80 17.79 -25.63
CA ILE A 2 29.99 18.66 -25.82
C ILE A 2 31.16 17.95 -26.54
N SER A 3 31.49 16.71 -26.14
CA SER A 3 32.55 15.92 -26.81
C SER A 3 32.20 15.61 -28.26
N LEU A 4 30.96 15.21 -28.56
CA LEU A 4 30.52 14.87 -29.91
C LEU A 4 30.56 16.09 -30.84
N LEU A 5 30.11 17.25 -30.34
CA LEU A 5 30.14 18.51 -31.09
C LEU A 5 31.58 18.94 -31.41
N SER A 6 32.49 18.85 -30.43
CA SER A 6 33.92 19.15 -30.61
C SER A 6 34.56 18.24 -31.66
N ASP A 7 34.26 16.94 -31.60
CA ASP A 7 34.83 15.98 -32.55
C ASP A 7 34.28 16.18 -33.97
N LEU A 8 33.00 16.53 -34.12
CA LEU A 8 32.40 16.84 -35.41
C LEU A 8 32.98 18.13 -36.02
N ARG A 9 33.19 19.19 -35.22
CA ARG A 9 33.86 20.42 -35.66
C ARG A 9 35.28 20.14 -36.13
N THR A 10 36.02 19.32 -35.38
CA THR A 10 37.37 18.89 -35.74
C THR A 10 37.34 18.11 -37.05
N TYR A 11 36.39 17.19 -37.20
CA TYR A 11 36.20 16.40 -38.41
C TYR A 11 35.93 17.28 -39.64
N VAL A 12 35.06 18.29 -39.52
CA VAL A 12 34.73 19.24 -40.58
C VAL A 12 35.93 20.13 -40.94
N THR A 13 36.64 20.65 -39.94
CA THR A 13 37.81 21.53 -40.12
C THR A 13 38.94 20.81 -40.87
N ASN A 14 39.11 19.52 -40.60
CA ASN A 14 40.12 18.67 -41.23
C ASN A 14 39.77 18.23 -42.67
N LYS A 15 38.67 18.71 -43.26
CA LYS A 15 38.31 18.42 -44.66
C LYS A 15 38.94 19.42 -45.62
N GLY A 16 39.41 18.93 -46.78
CA GLY A 16 40.00 19.74 -47.84
C GLY A 16 38.95 20.46 -48.69
N ASN A 17 39.32 20.72 -49.96
CA ASN A 17 38.47 21.43 -50.93
C ASN A 17 38.05 20.53 -52.11
N SER A 18 38.17 19.21 -51.99
CA SER A 18 37.62 18.30 -53.00
C SER A 18 36.09 18.37 -53.00
N ALA A 19 35.44 17.95 -54.09
CA ALA A 19 33.98 17.95 -54.18
C ALA A 19 33.32 17.13 -53.05
N GLU A 20 33.93 16.02 -52.66
CA GLU A 20 33.49 15.13 -51.58
C GLU A 20 33.68 15.77 -50.20
N ASP A 21 34.81 16.46 -50.00
CA ASP A 21 35.10 17.16 -48.75
C ASP A 21 34.21 18.41 -48.58
N ILE A 22 33.89 19.12 -49.67
CA ILE A 22 32.89 20.20 -49.66
C ILE A 22 31.50 19.66 -49.27
N MET A 23 31.10 18.50 -49.82
CA MET A 23 29.82 17.87 -49.47
C MET A 23 29.79 17.45 -47.98
N LYS A 24 30.87 16.84 -47.47
CA LYS A 24 31.01 16.49 -46.05
C LYS A 24 30.95 17.73 -45.16
N LYS A 25 31.67 18.80 -45.50
CA LYS A 25 31.63 20.07 -44.76
C LYS A 25 30.21 20.62 -44.70
N LYS A 26 29.54 20.72 -45.86
CA LYS A 26 28.16 21.23 -45.94
C LYS A 26 27.23 20.42 -45.05
N PHE A 27 27.19 19.10 -45.23
CA PHE A 27 26.28 18.23 -44.49
C PHE A 27 26.52 18.33 -42.97
N PHE A 28 27.76 18.14 -42.52
CA PHE A 28 28.05 18.12 -41.09
C PHE A 28 28.00 19.51 -40.44
N ASN A 29 28.20 20.61 -41.18
CA ASN A 29 27.91 21.95 -40.66
C ASN A 29 26.42 22.13 -40.38
N GLU A 30 25.54 21.67 -41.26
CA GLU A 30 24.10 21.71 -41.01
C GLU A 30 23.71 20.85 -39.79
N ILE A 31 24.36 19.69 -39.59
CA ILE A 31 24.15 18.86 -38.40
C ILE A 31 24.69 19.54 -37.13
N ILE A 32 25.85 20.19 -37.21
CA ILE A 32 26.45 20.95 -36.10
C ILE A 32 25.49 22.07 -35.67
N VAL A 33 24.91 22.82 -36.61
CA VAL A 33 23.90 23.84 -36.30
C VAL A 33 22.71 23.23 -35.57
N LEU A 34 22.16 22.12 -36.06
CA LEU A 34 21.04 21.44 -35.39
C LEU A 34 21.42 20.91 -34.00
N LEU A 35 22.65 20.47 -33.79
CA LEU A 35 23.13 20.06 -32.45
C LEU A 35 23.31 21.25 -31.51
N GLU A 36 23.78 22.39 -32.02
CA GLU A 36 23.97 23.62 -31.24
C GLU A 36 22.65 24.23 -30.78
N THR A 37 21.61 24.12 -31.61
CA THR A 37 20.26 24.58 -31.30
C THR A 37 19.39 23.50 -30.63
N ASP A 38 19.94 22.32 -30.36
CA ASP A 38 19.21 21.17 -29.81
C ASP A 38 17.94 20.81 -30.62
N GLN A 39 18.05 20.88 -31.95
CA GLN A 39 17.00 20.55 -32.92
C GLN A 39 17.31 19.29 -33.74
N LEU A 40 18.47 18.66 -33.51
CA LEU A 40 18.80 17.40 -34.17
C LEU A 40 17.97 16.27 -33.57
N THR A 41 17.04 15.73 -34.34
CA THR A 41 16.24 14.53 -34.02
C THR A 41 16.50 13.38 -34.99
N VAL A 42 16.02 12.17 -34.68
CA VAL A 42 16.12 10.99 -35.56
C VAL A 42 15.42 11.28 -36.88
N SER A 43 14.22 11.89 -36.85
CA SER A 43 13.50 12.25 -38.07
C SER A 43 14.26 13.30 -38.89
N SER A 44 14.82 14.32 -38.24
CA SER A 44 15.55 15.39 -38.94
C SER A 44 16.84 14.89 -39.62
N LEU A 45 17.61 14.02 -38.97
CA LEU A 45 18.82 13.40 -39.51
C LEU A 45 18.47 12.46 -40.67
N THR A 46 17.45 11.63 -40.48
CA THR A 46 16.96 10.67 -41.47
C THR A 46 16.42 11.37 -42.71
N LEU A 47 15.62 12.42 -42.54
CA LEU A 47 15.09 13.22 -43.65
C LEU A 47 16.20 13.95 -44.41
N LYS A 48 17.20 14.49 -43.71
CA LYS A 48 18.38 15.10 -44.35
C LYS A 48 19.13 14.11 -45.21
N LEU A 49 19.32 12.88 -44.73
CA LEU A 49 19.99 11.82 -45.48
C LEU A 49 19.15 11.31 -46.66
N ALA A 50 17.84 11.15 -46.47
CA ALA A 50 16.92 10.70 -47.52
C ALA A 50 16.79 11.70 -48.68
N ARG A 51 16.98 13.00 -48.42
CA ARG A 51 16.94 14.07 -49.44
C ARG A 51 18.21 14.16 -50.30
N LEU A 52 19.28 13.43 -49.94
CA LEU A 52 20.51 13.44 -50.72
C LEU A 52 20.32 12.65 -52.01
N THR A 53 20.73 13.25 -53.14
CA THR A 53 20.85 12.53 -54.41
C THR A 53 21.93 11.45 -54.33
N ASP A 54 21.89 10.43 -55.18
CA ASP A 54 22.89 9.35 -55.16
C ASP A 54 24.33 9.87 -55.33
N LYS A 55 24.53 10.92 -56.15
CA LYS A 55 25.81 11.63 -56.29
C LYS A 55 26.27 12.28 -54.99
N GLN A 56 25.35 12.89 -54.24
CA GLN A 56 25.65 13.51 -52.94
C GLN A 56 25.92 12.45 -51.86
N LEU A 57 25.18 11.33 -51.87
CA LEU A 57 25.44 10.18 -51.00
C LEU A 57 26.82 9.59 -51.28
N GLN A 58 27.18 9.41 -52.55
CA GLN A 58 28.50 8.92 -52.96
C GLN A 58 29.62 9.87 -52.47
N ALA A 59 29.43 11.17 -52.63
CA ALA A 59 30.36 12.19 -52.16
C ALA A 59 30.47 12.22 -50.62
N LEU A 60 29.34 12.15 -49.91
CA LEU A 60 29.30 12.15 -48.44
C LEU A 60 30.05 10.95 -47.86
N PHE A 61 29.84 9.75 -48.42
CA PHE A 61 30.43 8.50 -47.95
C PHE A 61 31.70 8.08 -48.69
N TRP A 62 32.29 8.98 -49.47
CA TRP A 62 33.47 8.69 -50.26
C TRP A 62 34.65 8.26 -49.40
N LEU A 63 35.28 7.14 -49.82
CA LEU A 63 36.52 6.63 -49.24
C LEU A 63 37.58 6.47 -50.33
N GLY A 64 38.59 7.36 -50.34
CA GLY A 64 39.57 7.47 -51.43
C GLY A 64 40.25 6.15 -51.84
N ARG A 65 40.56 5.27 -50.88
CA ARG A 65 41.15 3.94 -51.18
C ARG A 65 40.22 2.99 -51.96
N LYS A 66 38.90 3.14 -51.82
CA LYS A 66 37.90 2.34 -52.54
C LYS A 66 37.42 3.02 -53.81
N LYS A 67 37.72 4.32 -53.97
CA LYS A 67 37.18 5.17 -55.05
C LYS A 67 35.65 5.05 -55.19
N ASP A 68 34.97 4.84 -54.07
CA ASP A 68 33.51 4.73 -54.01
C ASP A 68 32.99 4.98 -52.59
N ARG A 69 31.66 4.98 -52.42
CA ARG A 69 30.98 5.04 -51.12
C ARG A 69 31.35 3.85 -50.26
N SER A 70 31.63 4.09 -48.98
CA SER A 70 32.01 3.02 -48.06
C SER A 70 31.40 3.17 -46.68
N PRO A 71 30.84 2.09 -46.10
CA PRO A 71 30.44 2.05 -44.69
C PRO A 71 31.62 2.28 -43.74
N GLY A 72 32.85 2.01 -44.20
CA GLY A 72 34.08 2.30 -43.48
C GLY A 72 34.56 3.74 -43.58
N SER A 73 33.84 4.62 -44.30
CA SER A 73 34.17 6.04 -44.35
C SER A 73 33.97 6.69 -42.97
N GLN A 74 34.75 7.72 -42.69
CA GLN A 74 34.66 8.43 -41.41
C GLN A 74 33.32 9.17 -41.27
N ALA A 75 32.72 9.61 -42.38
CA ALA A 75 31.35 10.16 -42.42
C ALA A 75 30.31 9.12 -41.97
N ALA A 76 30.38 7.89 -42.48
CA ALA A 76 29.48 6.80 -42.09
C ALA A 76 29.59 6.47 -40.60
N LYS A 77 30.81 6.46 -40.04
CA LYS A 77 31.03 6.30 -38.60
C LYS A 77 30.42 7.43 -37.78
N TRP A 78 30.52 8.67 -38.24
CA TRP A 78 29.91 9.81 -37.56
C TRP A 78 28.38 9.75 -37.57
N ILE A 79 27.77 9.33 -38.67
CA ILE A 79 26.32 9.13 -38.73
C ILE A 79 25.88 8.01 -37.79
N GLY A 80 26.62 6.91 -37.71
CA GLY A 80 26.36 5.85 -36.73
C GLY A 80 26.36 6.39 -35.30
N LYS A 81 27.41 7.14 -34.93
CA LYS A 81 27.51 7.81 -33.61
C LYS A 81 26.41 8.83 -33.36
N LEU A 82 25.93 9.53 -34.39
CA LEU A 82 24.83 10.48 -34.27
C LEU A 82 23.52 9.76 -33.96
N TYR A 83 23.21 8.68 -34.67
CA TYR A 83 22.05 7.84 -34.38
C TYR A 83 22.11 7.22 -32.99
N GLU A 84 23.27 6.71 -32.58
CA GLU A 84 23.52 6.21 -31.22
C GLU A 84 23.30 7.31 -30.17
N HIS A 85 23.81 8.53 -30.42
CA HIS A 85 23.58 9.67 -29.52
C HIS A 85 22.11 10.05 -29.40
N LEU A 86 21.33 9.86 -30.47
CA LEU A 86 19.89 10.10 -30.51
C LEU A 86 19.07 8.93 -29.96
N GLY A 87 19.71 7.87 -29.46
CA GLY A 87 19.08 6.72 -28.83
C GLY A 87 18.86 5.52 -29.76
N VAL A 88 19.09 5.62 -31.06
CA VAL A 88 18.81 4.53 -32.00
C VAL A 88 19.80 3.37 -31.82
N SER A 89 19.30 2.15 -31.63
CA SER A 89 20.12 0.95 -31.50
C SER A 89 20.81 0.59 -32.82
N GLU A 90 22.02 0.01 -32.75
CA GLU A 90 22.72 -0.52 -33.94
C GLU A 90 21.92 -1.62 -34.65
N ASP A 91 21.00 -2.29 -33.95
CA ASP A 91 20.09 -3.30 -34.54
C ASP A 91 18.95 -2.69 -35.38
N ASP A 92 18.64 -1.40 -35.14
CA ASP A 92 17.53 -0.72 -35.81
C ASP A 92 17.91 -0.23 -37.21
N PHE A 93 19.20 -0.12 -37.55
CA PHE A 93 19.63 0.35 -38.86
C PHE A 93 20.96 -0.25 -39.32
N SER A 94 21.12 -0.41 -40.63
CA SER A 94 22.38 -0.83 -41.22
C SER A 94 23.04 0.37 -41.90
N ILE A 95 24.07 0.94 -41.27
CA ILE A 95 24.94 1.93 -41.91
C ILE A 95 25.46 1.41 -43.26
N ALA A 96 25.74 0.10 -43.35
CA ALA A 96 26.21 -0.48 -44.59
C ALA A 96 25.17 -0.39 -45.71
N ASN A 97 23.90 -0.65 -45.41
CA ASN A 97 22.81 -0.54 -46.37
C ASN A 97 22.51 0.92 -46.71
N MET A 98 22.46 1.81 -45.71
CA MET A 98 22.26 3.24 -45.92
C MET A 98 23.29 3.83 -46.87
N VAL A 99 24.57 3.48 -46.65
CA VAL A 99 25.65 3.95 -47.52
C VAL A 99 25.53 3.34 -48.91
N ALA A 100 25.16 2.07 -49.02
CA ALA A 100 25.13 1.35 -50.28
C ALA A 100 23.87 1.58 -51.13
N LYS A 101 22.75 2.03 -50.55
CA LYS A 101 21.45 2.13 -51.25
C LYS A 101 20.69 3.42 -50.96
N GLY A 102 21.20 4.30 -50.09
CA GLY A 102 20.41 5.39 -49.53
C GLY A 102 19.44 4.90 -48.46
N ILE A 103 18.58 5.79 -47.97
CA ILE A 103 17.55 5.45 -46.97
C ILE A 103 16.22 5.23 -47.70
N SER A 104 15.73 3.99 -47.70
CA SER A 104 14.42 3.66 -48.28
C SER A 104 13.28 4.25 -47.43
N GLU A 105 12.07 4.37 -47.99
CA GLU A 105 10.88 4.79 -47.21
C GLU A 105 10.58 3.84 -46.04
N GLU A 106 10.93 2.55 -46.19
CA GLU A 106 10.81 1.56 -45.12
C GLU A 106 11.82 1.84 -43.99
N ASP A 107 13.09 2.10 -44.33
CA ASP A 107 14.12 2.46 -43.36
C ASP A 107 13.78 3.77 -42.64
N GLN A 108 13.19 4.75 -43.35
CA GLN A 108 12.69 5.98 -42.75
C GLN A 108 11.61 5.71 -41.71
N ARG A 109 10.60 4.89 -42.04
CA ARG A 109 9.55 4.49 -41.10
C ARG A 109 10.11 3.70 -39.92
N LYS A 110 11.07 2.80 -40.16
CA LYS A 110 11.70 2.00 -39.12
C LYS A 110 12.47 2.87 -38.12
N LEU A 111 13.25 3.83 -38.61
CA LEU A 111 14.02 4.78 -37.80
C LEU A 111 13.12 5.75 -37.05
N ALA A 112 12.11 6.32 -37.70
CA ALA A 112 11.13 7.17 -37.04
C ALA A 112 10.47 6.43 -35.86
N GLY A 113 10.03 5.19 -36.07
CA GLY A 113 9.43 4.39 -35.00
C GLY A 113 10.41 3.80 -33.97
N SER A 114 11.73 3.96 -34.12
CA SER A 114 12.72 3.26 -33.28
C SER A 114 12.66 3.69 -31.81
N LEU A 115 12.66 5.01 -31.54
CA LEU A 115 12.60 5.55 -30.19
C LEU A 115 11.30 5.17 -29.48
N TYR A 116 10.18 5.14 -30.20
CA TYR A 116 8.92 4.67 -29.63
C TYR A 116 8.96 3.19 -29.26
N ARG A 117 9.54 2.32 -30.11
CA ARG A 117 9.72 0.90 -29.77
C ARG A 117 10.63 0.71 -28.55
N GLN A 118 11.72 1.48 -28.45
CA GLN A 118 12.61 1.43 -27.31
C GLN A 118 11.92 1.86 -26.02
N TRP A 119 11.17 2.96 -26.06
CA TRP A 119 10.35 3.41 -24.95
C TRP A 119 9.29 2.36 -24.58
N GLN A 120 8.61 1.72 -25.55
CA GLN A 120 7.63 0.65 -25.26
C GLN A 120 8.24 -0.54 -24.52
N ASN A 121 9.51 -0.85 -24.79
CA ASN A 121 10.23 -1.92 -24.10
C ASN A 121 10.68 -1.51 -22.69
N HIS A 122 10.89 -0.20 -22.47
CA HIS A 122 11.39 0.36 -21.21
C HIS A 122 10.65 1.65 -20.81
N PRO A 123 9.31 1.60 -20.59
CA PRO A 123 8.47 2.80 -20.51
C PRO A 123 8.71 3.66 -19.26
N VAL A 124 9.35 3.09 -18.24
CA VAL A 124 9.74 3.79 -17.01
C VAL A 124 11.13 4.42 -17.11
N SER A 125 11.93 4.08 -18.14
CA SER A 125 13.31 4.56 -18.28
C SER A 125 13.35 6.07 -18.56
N ASN A 126 14.08 6.80 -17.72
CA ASN A 126 14.26 8.24 -17.92
C ASN A 126 15.04 8.55 -19.20
N LEU A 127 16.04 7.74 -19.56
CA LEU A 127 16.84 7.94 -20.77
C LEU A 127 16.00 7.76 -22.04
N GLU A 128 15.25 6.66 -22.15
CA GLU A 128 14.41 6.39 -23.32
C GLU A 128 13.31 7.45 -23.47
N ARG A 129 12.80 7.91 -22.34
CA ARG A 129 11.85 9.02 -22.31
C ARG A 129 12.47 10.34 -22.80
N GLN A 130 13.67 10.68 -22.38
CA GLN A 130 14.34 11.90 -22.86
C GLN A 130 14.54 11.88 -24.37
N HIS A 131 14.96 10.74 -24.93
CA HIS A 131 15.11 10.59 -26.37
C HIS A 131 13.77 10.74 -27.11
N ILE A 132 12.71 10.08 -26.65
CA ILE A 132 11.41 10.15 -27.33
C ILE A 132 10.76 11.53 -27.19
N GLU A 133 10.88 12.19 -26.03
CA GLU A 133 10.37 13.55 -25.83
C GLU A 133 11.08 14.57 -26.71
N HIS A 134 12.39 14.40 -26.92
CA HIS A 134 13.16 15.23 -27.85
C HIS A 134 12.61 15.13 -29.26
N GLU A 135 12.32 13.92 -29.74
CA GLU A 135 11.67 13.69 -31.03
C GLU A 135 10.27 14.34 -31.08
N PHE A 136 9.49 14.21 -30.01
CA PHE A 136 8.14 14.76 -29.95
C PHE A 136 8.09 16.28 -29.87
N LYS A 137 9.06 16.95 -29.25
CA LYS A 137 9.15 18.41 -29.28
C LYS A 137 9.28 18.91 -30.72
N ALA A 138 10.13 18.28 -31.52
CA ALA A 138 10.26 18.62 -32.94
C ALA A 138 8.98 18.29 -33.72
N LEU A 139 8.36 17.13 -33.47
CA LEU A 139 7.08 16.73 -34.09
C LEU A 139 5.97 17.77 -33.84
N LEU A 140 5.93 18.34 -32.63
CA LEU A 140 4.93 19.32 -32.20
C LEU A 140 5.35 20.78 -32.43
N GLY A 141 6.54 21.02 -33.00
CA GLY A 141 7.07 22.36 -33.30
C GLY A 141 7.38 23.20 -32.05
N MET A 142 7.90 22.59 -30.99
CA MET A 142 8.19 23.24 -29.71
C MET A 142 9.68 23.53 -29.53
N ASP A 143 10.01 24.77 -29.12
CA ASP A 143 11.38 25.25 -28.91
C ASP A 143 11.70 25.38 -27.40
N TYR A 144 11.53 24.28 -26.66
CA TYR A 144 11.83 24.20 -25.23
C TYR A 144 12.73 23.00 -24.92
N PRO A 145 14.01 23.04 -25.34
CA PRO A 145 14.90 21.88 -25.28
C PRO A 145 15.12 21.36 -23.85
N LYS A 146 15.21 22.26 -22.87
CA LYS A 146 15.51 21.93 -21.46
C LYS A 146 14.32 21.48 -20.62
N LEU A 147 13.09 21.67 -21.12
CA LEU A 147 11.87 21.30 -20.41
C LEU A 147 11.43 19.89 -20.81
N SER A 148 10.68 19.17 -19.98
CA SER A 148 9.98 17.97 -20.47
C SER A 148 8.98 18.33 -21.56
N LEU A 149 8.49 17.34 -22.32
CA LEU A 149 7.45 17.58 -23.33
C LEU A 149 6.21 18.26 -22.71
N ALA A 150 5.78 17.80 -21.54
CA ALA A 150 4.60 18.34 -20.85
C ALA A 150 4.86 19.77 -20.36
N GLN A 151 6.03 20.03 -19.76
CA GLN A 151 6.43 21.37 -19.34
C GLN A 151 6.53 22.34 -20.53
N GLY A 152 7.04 21.88 -21.69
CA GLY A 152 7.08 22.65 -22.91
C GLY A 152 5.69 23.05 -23.41
N VAL A 153 4.73 22.12 -23.38
CA VAL A 153 3.33 22.41 -23.71
C VAL A 153 2.70 23.38 -22.70
N LEU A 154 2.85 23.15 -21.39
CA LEU A 154 2.35 24.07 -20.37
C LEU A 154 2.90 25.49 -20.55
N LYS A 155 4.16 25.62 -20.97
CA LYS A 155 4.78 26.90 -21.28
C LYS A 155 4.23 27.54 -22.56
N CYS A 156 3.89 26.75 -23.59
CA CYS A 156 3.25 27.26 -24.80
C CYS A 156 1.86 27.87 -24.51
N TYR A 157 1.14 27.31 -23.54
CA TYR A 157 -0.23 27.68 -23.18
C TYR A 157 -0.33 28.50 -21.88
N GLU A 158 0.77 29.12 -21.45
CA GLU A 158 0.80 29.93 -20.24
C GLU A 158 -0.10 31.18 -20.38
N GLU A 159 -0.20 31.76 -21.57
CA GLU A 159 -1.02 32.95 -21.86
C GLU A 159 -2.29 32.65 -22.66
N ASP A 160 -2.43 31.43 -23.20
CA ASP A 160 -3.60 31.00 -24.00
C ASP A 160 -4.57 30.19 -23.14
N GLU A 161 -5.63 30.85 -22.65
CA GLU A 161 -6.67 30.22 -21.84
C GLU A 161 -7.56 29.25 -22.64
N GLU A 162 -7.64 29.42 -23.97
CA GLU A 162 -8.49 28.61 -24.85
C GLU A 162 -7.80 27.32 -25.35
N LEU A 163 -6.50 27.17 -25.06
CA LEU A 163 -5.70 26.00 -25.45
C LEU A 163 -5.76 25.73 -26.97
N THR A 164 -5.63 26.79 -27.76
CA THR A 164 -5.77 26.75 -29.23
C THR A 164 -4.77 25.77 -29.85
N ASP A 165 -5.20 24.93 -30.81
CA ASP A 165 -4.37 23.91 -31.49
C ASP A 165 -3.91 22.73 -30.59
N LEU A 166 -4.26 22.68 -29.30
CA LEU A 166 -3.86 21.57 -28.42
C LEU A 166 -4.39 20.22 -28.92
N GLN A 167 -5.64 20.15 -29.37
CA GLN A 167 -6.24 18.92 -29.91
C GLN A 167 -5.46 18.40 -31.12
N SER A 168 -5.09 19.27 -32.06
CA SER A 168 -4.29 18.94 -33.25
C SER A 168 -2.92 18.34 -32.85
N LYS A 169 -2.26 18.94 -31.86
CA LYS A 169 -0.98 18.43 -31.32
C LYS A 169 -1.14 17.06 -30.65
N LEU A 170 -2.20 16.86 -29.86
CA LEU A 170 -2.48 15.57 -29.23
C LEU A 170 -2.80 14.47 -30.26
N LEU A 171 -3.55 14.79 -31.31
CA LEU A 171 -3.83 13.86 -32.41
C LEU A 171 -2.56 13.48 -33.18
N ARG A 172 -1.66 14.43 -33.43
CA ARG A 172 -0.35 14.13 -34.04
C ARG A 172 0.48 13.19 -33.17
N LEU A 173 0.51 13.45 -31.86
CA LEU A 173 1.22 12.60 -30.91
C LEU A 173 0.60 11.19 -30.86
N TRP A 174 -0.72 11.09 -30.80
CA TRP A 174 -1.42 9.80 -30.78
C TRP A 174 -1.16 8.98 -32.04
N ASN A 175 -1.23 9.60 -33.23
CA ASN A 175 -0.97 8.92 -34.49
C ASN A 175 0.47 8.37 -34.57
N TYR A 176 1.42 9.03 -33.90
CA TYR A 176 2.82 8.63 -33.90
C TYR A 176 3.16 7.63 -32.78
N ALA A 177 2.63 7.86 -31.58
CA ALA A 177 2.96 7.13 -30.36
C ALA A 177 1.74 6.99 -29.42
N PRO A 178 0.74 6.18 -29.77
CA PRO A 178 -0.53 6.14 -29.06
C PRO A 178 -0.38 5.71 -27.59
N GLY A 179 0.53 4.76 -27.30
CA GLY A 179 0.78 4.29 -25.94
C GLY A 179 1.50 5.30 -25.04
N TYR A 180 2.15 6.32 -25.61
CA TYR A 180 2.78 7.40 -24.84
C TYR A 180 1.75 8.42 -24.35
N LEU A 181 0.62 8.55 -25.07
CA LEU A 181 -0.36 9.61 -24.84
C LEU A 181 -0.90 9.64 -23.41
N SER A 182 -1.26 8.50 -22.82
CA SER A 182 -1.80 8.47 -21.44
C SER A 182 -0.82 9.02 -20.41
N SER A 183 0.47 8.68 -20.54
CA SER A 183 1.51 9.19 -19.64
C SER A 183 1.71 10.69 -19.82
N PHE A 184 1.67 11.16 -21.07
CA PHE A 184 1.76 12.57 -21.39
C PHE A 184 0.56 13.37 -20.86
N LEU A 185 -0.66 12.86 -21.04
CA LEU A 185 -1.90 13.47 -20.55
C LEU A 185 -1.94 13.51 -19.02
N HIS A 186 -1.42 12.48 -18.35
CA HIS A 186 -1.29 12.47 -16.90
C HIS A 186 -0.51 13.71 -16.42
N GLU A 187 0.67 13.94 -16.98
CA GLU A 187 1.54 15.06 -16.59
C GLU A 187 1.00 16.42 -16.98
N LEU A 188 0.39 16.53 -18.17
CA LEU A 188 -0.30 17.75 -18.56
C LEU A 188 -1.44 18.07 -17.60
N CYS A 189 -2.26 17.08 -17.24
CA CYS A 189 -3.35 17.28 -16.29
C CYS A 189 -2.81 17.73 -14.93
N SER A 190 -1.81 17.04 -14.38
CA SER A 190 -1.16 17.44 -13.12
C SER A 190 -0.59 18.86 -13.18
N GLY A 191 0.02 19.23 -14.31
CA GLY A 191 0.54 20.58 -14.52
C GLY A 191 -0.54 21.66 -14.60
N PHE A 192 -1.64 21.41 -15.33
CA PHE A 192 -2.75 22.35 -15.41
C PHE A 192 -3.50 22.51 -14.07
N VAL A 193 -3.60 21.45 -13.27
CA VAL A 193 -4.15 21.51 -11.91
C VAL A 193 -3.35 22.48 -11.03
N LEU A 194 -2.02 22.45 -11.13
CA LEU A 194 -1.14 23.37 -10.40
C LEU A 194 -1.28 24.83 -10.84
N GLN A 195 -1.70 25.09 -12.09
CA GLN A 195 -1.91 26.45 -12.62
C GLN A 195 -3.28 27.07 -12.26
N GLY A 196 -4.19 26.31 -11.64
CA GLY A 196 -5.48 26.80 -11.14
C GLY A 196 -6.71 26.16 -11.78
N SER A 197 -7.88 26.38 -11.16
CA SER A 197 -9.12 25.65 -11.47
C SER A 197 -9.71 25.96 -12.86
N ALA A 198 -9.59 27.19 -13.36
CA ALA A 198 -10.17 27.59 -14.64
C ALA A 198 -9.50 26.87 -15.83
N LYS A 199 -8.16 26.91 -15.91
CA LYS A 199 -7.40 26.21 -16.96
C LYS A 199 -7.54 24.70 -16.85
N SER A 200 -7.51 24.15 -15.64
CA SER A 200 -7.76 22.73 -15.42
C SER A 200 -9.13 22.31 -15.98
N LYS A 201 -10.18 23.11 -15.74
CA LYS A 201 -11.53 22.85 -16.25
C LYS A 201 -11.61 22.95 -17.78
N ARG A 202 -10.95 23.94 -18.40
CA ARG A 202 -10.89 24.06 -19.85
C ARG A 202 -10.16 22.87 -20.48
N PHE A 203 -9.02 22.47 -19.91
CA PHE A 203 -8.28 21.30 -20.37
C PHE A 203 -9.10 20.02 -20.29
N THR A 204 -9.78 19.75 -19.16
CA THR A 204 -10.66 18.57 -19.04
C THR A 204 -11.77 18.59 -20.08
N GLN A 205 -12.38 19.75 -20.34
CA GLN A 205 -13.41 19.91 -21.36
C GLN A 205 -12.87 19.62 -22.78
N THR A 206 -11.69 20.16 -23.12
CA THR A 206 -11.02 19.90 -24.40
C THR A 206 -10.74 18.41 -24.60
N MET A 207 -10.45 17.66 -23.54
CA MET A 207 -10.22 16.20 -23.61
C MET A 207 -11.53 15.43 -23.84
N VAL A 208 -12.63 15.84 -23.21
CA VAL A 208 -13.95 15.25 -23.46
C VAL A 208 -14.38 15.48 -24.91
N GLU A 209 -14.25 16.71 -25.42
CA GLU A 209 -14.54 17.06 -26.82
C GLU A 209 -13.69 16.23 -27.80
N LEU A 210 -12.41 16.04 -27.48
CA LEU A 210 -11.49 15.24 -28.28
C LEU A 210 -11.92 13.75 -28.35
N VAL A 211 -12.37 13.17 -27.23
CA VAL A 211 -12.88 11.78 -27.21
C VAL A 211 -14.21 11.66 -27.95
N GLN A 212 -15.06 12.69 -27.92
CA GLN A 212 -16.30 12.72 -28.70
C GLN A 212 -16.05 12.72 -30.21
N ASP A 213 -15.04 13.47 -30.68
CA ASP A 213 -14.63 13.46 -32.10
C ASP A 213 -13.87 12.17 -32.49
N LYS A 214 -13.09 11.62 -31.56
CA LYS A 214 -12.26 10.41 -31.75
C LYS A 214 -12.45 9.40 -30.61
N PRO A 215 -13.49 8.56 -30.67
CA PRO A 215 -13.76 7.56 -29.63
C PRO A 215 -12.60 6.59 -29.36
N GLU A 216 -11.69 6.41 -30.33
CA GLU A 216 -10.49 5.57 -30.18
C GLU A 216 -9.51 6.08 -29.12
N LEU A 217 -9.63 7.35 -28.73
CA LEU A 217 -8.83 7.98 -27.67
C LEU A 217 -9.37 7.72 -26.26
N GLU A 218 -10.60 7.20 -26.13
CA GLU A 218 -11.29 7.04 -24.85
C GLU A 218 -10.41 6.33 -23.82
N ASP A 219 -9.86 5.16 -24.17
CA ASP A 219 -9.01 4.38 -23.28
C ASP A 219 -7.74 5.14 -22.87
N SER A 220 -7.18 5.93 -23.78
CA SER A 220 -5.96 6.70 -23.51
C SER A 220 -6.20 7.84 -22.53
N VAL A 221 -7.37 8.47 -22.61
CA VAL A 221 -7.75 9.62 -21.77
C VAL A 221 -8.29 9.16 -20.42
N ILE A 222 -9.21 8.19 -20.41
CA ILE A 222 -9.90 7.74 -19.20
C ILE A 222 -8.96 7.04 -18.20
N HIS A 223 -7.85 6.48 -18.66
CA HIS A 223 -6.84 5.86 -17.80
C HIS A 223 -5.65 6.78 -17.48
N ALA A 224 -5.61 8.01 -18.01
CA ALA A 224 -4.48 8.92 -17.82
C ALA A 224 -4.46 9.56 -16.43
N HIS A 225 -5.58 10.11 -15.97
CA HIS A 225 -5.65 10.89 -14.73
C HIS A 225 -7.05 10.84 -14.09
N PRO A 226 -7.19 10.78 -12.75
CA PRO A 226 -8.49 10.70 -12.08
C PRO A 226 -9.49 11.80 -12.47
N GLN A 227 -9.02 13.03 -12.65
CA GLN A 227 -9.89 14.15 -13.07
C GLN A 227 -10.37 14.02 -14.53
N LEU A 228 -9.51 13.52 -15.44
CA LEU A 228 -9.91 13.29 -16.84
C LEU A 228 -10.94 12.16 -16.93
N ALA A 229 -10.72 11.10 -16.16
CA ALA A 229 -11.65 10.00 -16.04
C ALA A 229 -12.99 10.45 -15.44
N ALA A 230 -12.97 11.29 -14.40
CA ALA A 230 -14.17 11.86 -13.81
C ALA A 230 -14.98 12.64 -14.85
N ALA A 231 -14.34 13.55 -15.60
CA ALA A 231 -14.99 14.33 -16.65
C ALA A 231 -15.62 13.44 -17.74
N LEU A 232 -14.95 12.36 -18.16
CA LEU A 232 -15.52 11.41 -19.11
C LEU A 232 -16.68 10.60 -18.51
N ILE A 233 -16.62 10.24 -17.23
CA ILE A 233 -17.68 9.49 -16.55
C ILE A 233 -18.94 10.34 -16.32
N GLU A 234 -18.81 11.67 -16.23
CA GLU A 234 -19.97 12.56 -16.18
C GLU A 234 -20.84 12.43 -17.44
N GLU A 235 -20.19 12.26 -18.60
CA GLU A 235 -20.82 12.03 -19.91
C GLU A 235 -21.20 10.56 -20.13
N TYR A 236 -20.35 9.62 -19.69
CA TYR A 236 -20.49 8.18 -19.92
C TYR A 236 -20.44 7.38 -18.59
N PRO A 237 -21.49 7.44 -17.74
CA PRO A 237 -21.47 6.85 -16.38
C PRO A 237 -21.17 5.35 -16.33
N GLU A 238 -21.54 4.59 -17.36
CA GLU A 238 -21.29 3.16 -17.46
C GLU A 238 -19.80 2.79 -17.54
N LYS A 239 -18.95 3.71 -18.01
CA LYS A 239 -17.50 3.51 -18.12
C LYS A 239 -16.79 3.50 -16.77
N PHE A 240 -17.46 3.93 -15.69
CA PHE A 240 -16.90 3.82 -14.34
C PHE A 240 -16.42 2.40 -14.00
N PHE A 241 -17.14 1.37 -14.46
CA PHE A 241 -16.81 -0.03 -14.15
C PHE A 241 -15.78 -0.67 -15.09
N THR A 242 -15.32 0.05 -16.13
CA THR A 242 -14.18 -0.39 -16.96
C THR A 242 -12.84 0.00 -16.34
N LEU A 243 -12.84 1.00 -15.46
CA LEU A 243 -11.66 1.47 -14.75
C LEU A 243 -11.13 0.43 -13.75
N PRO A 244 -9.80 0.35 -13.54
CA PRO A 244 -9.23 -0.38 -12.41
C PRO A 244 -9.79 0.12 -11.07
N LEU A 245 -9.95 -0.78 -10.09
CA LEU A 245 -10.56 -0.43 -8.79
C LEU A 245 -9.83 0.71 -8.05
N ALA A 246 -8.50 0.80 -8.17
CA ALA A 246 -7.72 1.91 -7.60
C ALA A 246 -8.13 3.25 -8.24
N MET A 247 -8.31 3.26 -9.57
CA MET A 247 -8.76 4.44 -10.32
C MET A 247 -10.20 4.80 -9.98
N GLN A 248 -11.11 3.82 -9.89
CA GLN A 248 -12.51 4.05 -9.47
C GLN A 248 -12.63 4.77 -8.12
N ARG A 249 -11.73 4.48 -7.17
CA ARG A 249 -11.72 5.14 -5.85
C ARG A 249 -11.29 6.61 -5.97
N GLN A 250 -10.21 6.87 -6.70
CA GLN A 250 -9.70 8.22 -6.90
C GLN A 250 -10.68 9.08 -7.71
N VAL A 251 -11.25 8.51 -8.78
CA VAL A 251 -12.26 9.18 -9.59
C VAL A 251 -13.50 9.55 -8.77
N GLN A 252 -13.94 8.65 -7.88
CA GLN A 252 -15.12 8.93 -7.06
C GLN A 252 -14.97 10.20 -6.21
N ALA A 253 -13.77 10.54 -5.74
CA ALA A 253 -13.53 11.78 -4.98
C ALA A 253 -13.77 13.06 -5.81
N HIS A 254 -13.81 12.93 -7.14
CA HIS A 254 -14.09 14.02 -8.07
C HIS A 254 -15.54 14.04 -8.58
N LEU A 255 -16.35 13.03 -8.26
CA LEU A 255 -17.73 12.93 -8.72
C LEU A 255 -18.71 13.45 -7.68
N ASP A 256 -19.70 14.20 -8.12
CA ASP A 256 -20.81 14.68 -7.31
C ASP A 256 -21.96 13.66 -7.21
N GLU A 257 -22.82 13.84 -6.20
CA GLU A 257 -23.91 12.91 -5.88
C GLU A 257 -24.90 12.67 -7.07
N PRO A 258 -25.24 13.65 -7.92
CA PRO A 258 -26.05 13.40 -9.12
C PRO A 258 -25.43 12.38 -10.08
N ILE A 259 -24.12 12.43 -10.29
CA ILE A 259 -23.42 11.50 -11.18
C ILE A 259 -23.28 10.12 -10.53
N LEU A 260 -23.02 10.04 -9.22
CA LEU A 260 -23.07 8.78 -8.48
C LEU A 260 -24.43 8.09 -8.60
N LYS A 261 -25.53 8.86 -8.62
CA LYS A 261 -26.88 8.33 -8.91
C LYS A 261 -27.03 7.82 -10.33
N LYS A 262 -26.44 8.48 -11.34
CA LYS A 262 -26.43 7.99 -12.73
C LYS A 262 -25.64 6.67 -12.84
N ILE A 263 -24.47 6.57 -12.22
CA ILE A 263 -23.68 5.33 -12.17
C ILE A 263 -24.49 4.21 -11.52
N LYS A 264 -25.20 4.49 -10.41
CA LYS A 264 -26.08 3.51 -9.78
C LYS A 264 -27.20 3.05 -10.71
N ARG A 265 -27.85 3.98 -11.44
CA ARG A 265 -28.87 3.63 -12.46
C ARG A 265 -28.29 2.76 -13.58
N ALA A 266 -27.03 2.98 -13.97
CA ALA A 266 -26.36 2.15 -14.95
C ALA A 266 -26.25 0.69 -14.46
N ILE A 267 -25.95 0.46 -13.17
CA ILE A 267 -25.98 -0.89 -12.56
C ILE A 267 -27.39 -1.49 -12.65
N ASP A 268 -28.43 -0.72 -12.30
CA ASP A 268 -29.82 -1.18 -12.36
C ASP A 268 -30.27 -1.51 -13.79
N GLY A 269 -29.62 -0.94 -14.81
CA GLY A 269 -29.84 -1.24 -16.22
C GLY A 269 -29.18 -2.54 -16.71
N VAL A 270 -28.20 -3.09 -15.99
CA VAL A 270 -27.48 -4.32 -16.34
C VAL A 270 -28.41 -5.53 -16.21
N SER A 271 -28.42 -6.41 -17.22
CA SER A 271 -29.32 -7.58 -17.27
C SER A 271 -29.26 -8.47 -16.03
N LEU A 272 -28.09 -8.56 -15.38
CA LEU A 272 -27.90 -9.32 -14.15
C LEU A 272 -28.67 -8.74 -12.96
N PHE A 273 -28.89 -7.42 -12.90
CA PHE A 273 -29.48 -6.72 -11.74
C PHE A 273 -30.85 -6.07 -12.03
N ARG A 274 -31.23 -5.98 -13.31
CA ARG A 274 -32.47 -5.38 -13.76
C ARG A 274 -33.70 -6.08 -13.17
N ASP A 275 -34.68 -5.27 -12.73
CA ASP A 275 -35.98 -5.73 -12.22
C ASP A 275 -35.91 -6.71 -11.03
N ARG A 276 -34.80 -6.69 -10.27
CA ARG A 276 -34.62 -7.53 -9.09
C ARG A 276 -34.97 -6.80 -7.80
N GLU A 277 -35.63 -7.54 -6.93
CA GLU A 277 -35.87 -7.13 -5.54
C GLU A 277 -34.55 -6.95 -4.78
N PRO A 278 -34.50 -6.05 -3.77
CA PRO A 278 -33.30 -5.79 -2.98
C PRO A 278 -32.65 -7.05 -2.40
N GLU A 279 -33.44 -7.99 -1.91
CA GLU A 279 -32.98 -9.26 -1.32
C GLU A 279 -32.25 -10.14 -2.34
N GLN A 280 -32.77 -10.22 -3.56
CA GLN A 280 -32.15 -10.98 -4.65
C GLN A 280 -30.84 -10.32 -5.10
N LYS A 281 -30.79 -8.98 -5.15
CA LYS A 281 -29.55 -8.24 -5.42
C LYS A 281 -28.50 -8.50 -4.34
N ILE A 282 -28.89 -8.49 -3.07
CA ILE A 282 -27.99 -8.81 -1.95
C ILE A 282 -27.43 -10.23 -2.09
N ALA A 283 -28.28 -11.22 -2.38
CA ALA A 283 -27.84 -12.60 -2.59
C ALA A 283 -26.89 -12.74 -3.78
N LEU A 284 -27.16 -12.05 -4.90
CA LEU A 284 -26.26 -12.02 -6.07
C LEU A 284 -24.93 -11.34 -5.76
N PHE A 285 -24.94 -10.23 -5.01
CA PHE A 285 -23.71 -9.58 -4.60
C PHE A 285 -22.89 -10.49 -3.69
N ALA A 286 -23.53 -11.20 -2.75
CA ALA A 286 -22.84 -12.21 -1.93
C ALA A 286 -22.22 -13.32 -2.79
N LEU A 287 -22.96 -13.84 -3.79
CA LEU A 287 -22.42 -14.82 -4.75
C LEU A 287 -21.25 -14.28 -5.56
N LEU A 288 -21.25 -13.00 -5.97
CA LEU A 288 -20.14 -12.38 -6.70
C LEU A 288 -18.89 -12.20 -5.83
N GLN A 289 -19.07 -11.88 -4.54
CA GLN A 289 -17.97 -11.59 -3.63
C GLN A 289 -17.41 -12.82 -2.91
N ASP A 290 -18.20 -13.87 -2.65
CA ASP A 290 -17.75 -15.05 -1.88
C ASP A 290 -17.69 -16.35 -2.73
N PRO A 291 -16.48 -16.77 -3.15
CA PRO A 291 -16.26 -18.05 -3.83
C PRO A 291 -16.72 -19.28 -3.01
N ALA A 292 -16.61 -19.24 -1.68
CA ALA A 292 -17.02 -20.37 -0.84
C ALA A 292 -18.54 -20.55 -0.85
N LEU A 293 -19.29 -19.43 -0.91
CA LEU A 293 -20.75 -19.47 -1.10
C LEU A 293 -21.10 -20.11 -2.45
N ARG A 294 -20.36 -19.78 -3.51
CA ARG A 294 -20.55 -20.41 -4.84
C ARG A 294 -20.30 -21.92 -4.80
N ILE A 295 -19.23 -22.36 -4.14
CA ILE A 295 -18.93 -23.79 -3.97
C ILE A 295 -20.04 -24.50 -3.18
N HIS A 296 -20.49 -23.90 -2.08
CA HIS A 296 -21.56 -24.46 -1.24
C HIS A 296 -22.88 -24.62 -2.02
N VAL A 297 -23.31 -23.56 -2.71
CA VAL A 297 -24.50 -23.56 -3.56
C VAL A 297 -24.43 -24.65 -4.64
N LEU A 298 -23.24 -24.92 -5.18
CA LEU A 298 -23.05 -25.97 -6.20
C LEU A 298 -23.10 -27.38 -5.60
N SER A 299 -22.64 -27.55 -4.36
CA SER A 299 -22.68 -28.84 -3.65
C SER A 299 -24.10 -29.29 -3.24
N GLU A 300 -25.05 -28.35 -3.10
CA GLU A 300 -26.45 -28.62 -2.73
C GLU A 300 -27.39 -28.83 -3.94
N HIS A 301 -26.86 -29.30 -5.08
CA HIS A 301 -27.55 -29.38 -6.38
C HIS A 301 -27.73 -28.03 -7.08
N ALA A 302 -26.58 -27.50 -7.55
CA ALA A 302 -26.37 -26.37 -8.45
C ALA A 302 -27.53 -26.01 -9.42
N GLU A 303 -28.13 -27.01 -10.06
CA GLU A 303 -29.17 -26.84 -11.09
C GLU A 303 -30.45 -26.14 -10.56
N ASN A 304 -30.64 -26.11 -9.24
CA ASN A 304 -31.81 -25.50 -8.61
C ASN A 304 -31.55 -24.09 -8.03
N HIS A 305 -30.30 -23.64 -7.92
CA HIS A 305 -30.02 -22.30 -7.39
C HIS A 305 -30.11 -21.26 -8.51
N ARG A 306 -31.34 -20.88 -8.85
CA ARG A 306 -31.72 -19.95 -9.93
C ARG A 306 -30.75 -18.77 -10.11
N LEU A 307 -30.32 -18.10 -9.04
CA LEU A 307 -29.42 -16.94 -9.10
C LEU A 307 -28.00 -17.28 -9.58
N TYR A 308 -27.48 -18.48 -9.28
CA TYR A 308 -26.17 -18.91 -9.73
C TYR A 308 -26.20 -19.23 -11.23
N SER A 309 -27.20 -19.99 -11.69
CA SER A 309 -27.39 -20.30 -13.11
C SER A 309 -27.61 -19.04 -13.96
N GLU A 310 -28.35 -18.06 -13.43
CA GLU A 310 -28.53 -16.76 -14.06
C GLU A 310 -27.21 -15.96 -14.15
N LEU A 311 -26.37 -16.00 -13.11
CA LEU A 311 -25.03 -15.40 -13.11
C LEU A 311 -24.13 -16.03 -14.18
N GLU A 312 -24.02 -17.36 -14.19
CA GLU A 312 -23.23 -18.12 -15.17
C GLU A 312 -23.70 -17.81 -16.61
N THR A 313 -25.01 -17.90 -16.87
CA THR A 313 -25.60 -17.61 -18.17
C THR A 313 -25.31 -16.19 -18.62
N THR A 314 -25.41 -15.22 -17.70
CA THR A 314 -25.14 -13.81 -18.03
C THR A 314 -23.67 -13.58 -18.38
N ILE A 315 -22.73 -14.21 -17.66
CA ILE A 315 -21.30 -14.14 -17.97
C ILE A 315 -21.02 -14.76 -19.34
N CYS A 316 -21.57 -15.95 -19.62
CA CYS A 316 -21.43 -16.59 -20.93
C CYS A 316 -21.95 -15.70 -22.07
N LYS A 317 -23.15 -15.14 -21.92
CA LYS A 317 -23.75 -14.24 -22.93
C LYS A 317 -22.94 -12.96 -23.14
N ASN A 318 -22.35 -12.40 -22.08
CA ASN A 318 -21.47 -11.23 -22.19
C ASN A 318 -20.20 -11.58 -22.99
N LEU A 319 -19.60 -12.73 -22.69
CA LEU A 319 -18.41 -13.24 -23.36
C LEU A 319 -18.67 -13.58 -24.84
N GLU A 320 -19.86 -14.07 -25.20
CA GLU A 320 -20.27 -14.29 -26.60
C GLU A 320 -20.23 -13.00 -27.42
N GLY A 321 -20.51 -11.84 -26.81
CA GLY A 321 -20.35 -10.52 -27.44
C GLY A 321 -18.90 -10.18 -27.81
N SER A 322 -17.92 -10.89 -27.25
CA SER A 322 -16.48 -10.76 -27.51
C SER A 322 -15.89 -11.99 -28.21
N LYS A 323 -16.67 -12.67 -29.06
CA LYS A 323 -16.28 -13.95 -29.70
C LYS A 323 -14.92 -13.91 -30.41
N GLU A 324 -14.60 -12.83 -31.13
CA GLU A 324 -13.34 -12.73 -31.87
C GLU A 324 -12.12 -12.76 -30.95
N THR A 325 -12.20 -12.00 -29.86
CA THR A 325 -11.20 -11.96 -28.80
C THR A 325 -11.03 -13.33 -28.14
N LEU A 326 -12.12 -14.06 -27.90
CA LEU A 326 -12.07 -15.40 -27.34
C LEU A 326 -11.42 -16.41 -28.29
N ILE A 327 -11.70 -16.31 -29.60
CA ILE A 327 -11.03 -17.13 -30.62
C ILE A 327 -9.53 -16.86 -30.59
N ALA A 328 -9.12 -15.59 -30.64
CA ALA A 328 -7.72 -15.21 -30.62
C ALA A 328 -7.00 -15.73 -29.36
N PHE A 329 -7.61 -15.60 -28.19
CA PHE A 329 -7.03 -16.09 -26.94
C PHE A 329 -7.03 -17.61 -26.81
N HIS A 330 -8.04 -18.30 -27.31
CA HIS A 330 -8.05 -19.76 -27.34
C HIS A 330 -6.92 -20.30 -28.22
N GLN A 331 -6.66 -19.65 -29.36
CA GLN A 331 -5.58 -20.02 -30.28
C GLN A 331 -4.17 -19.63 -29.76
N ALA A 332 -4.08 -18.67 -28.86
CA ALA A 332 -2.82 -18.21 -28.30
C ALA A 332 -2.15 -19.26 -27.39
N ASP A 333 -2.90 -20.01 -26.58
CA ASP A 333 -2.34 -21.04 -25.69
C ASP A 333 -1.48 -22.09 -26.44
N PRO A 334 -1.97 -22.77 -27.50
CA PRO A 334 -1.15 -23.70 -28.28
C PRO A 334 -0.01 -23.00 -29.04
N ALA A 335 -0.21 -21.75 -29.49
CA ALA A 335 0.83 -20.95 -30.14
C ALA A 335 2.00 -20.64 -29.20
N VAL A 336 1.71 -20.15 -28.00
CA VAL A 336 2.70 -19.82 -26.96
C VAL A 336 3.44 -21.09 -26.54
N LYS A 337 2.75 -22.22 -26.38
CA LYS A 337 3.38 -23.53 -26.11
C LYS A 337 4.35 -23.93 -27.23
N ALA A 338 3.97 -23.75 -28.49
CA ALA A 338 4.83 -24.04 -29.64
C ALA A 338 6.06 -23.11 -29.66
N ILE A 339 5.89 -21.83 -29.36
CA ILE A 339 7.00 -20.87 -29.27
C ILE A 339 7.95 -21.21 -28.11
N LYS A 340 7.44 -21.50 -26.91
CA LYS A 340 8.25 -21.91 -25.75
C LYS A 340 9.07 -23.16 -26.05
N THR A 341 8.47 -24.13 -26.73
CA THR A 341 9.15 -25.36 -27.18
C THR A 341 10.27 -25.02 -28.16
N TYR A 342 10.04 -24.13 -29.11
CA TYR A 342 11.07 -23.69 -30.04
C TYR A 342 12.21 -22.92 -29.34
N LEU A 343 11.89 -22.07 -28.35
CA LEU A 343 12.87 -21.30 -27.60
C LEU A 343 13.73 -22.17 -26.68
N SER A 344 13.19 -23.25 -26.11
CA SER A 344 13.94 -24.17 -25.25
C SER A 344 15.01 -24.96 -26.02
N GLU A 345 14.86 -25.09 -27.33
CA GLU A 345 15.86 -25.67 -28.25
C GLU A 345 17.02 -24.70 -28.58
N LYS A 346 17.12 -23.57 -27.87
CA LYS A 346 18.20 -22.57 -27.96
C LYS A 346 18.52 -22.13 -29.39
N PRO A 347 17.56 -21.50 -30.10
CA PRO A 347 17.83 -20.90 -31.40
C PRO A 347 18.83 -19.73 -31.25
N ASN A 348 19.36 -19.23 -32.37
CA ASN A 348 20.26 -18.08 -32.33
C ASN A 348 19.55 -16.81 -31.79
N ALA A 349 20.32 -15.83 -31.34
CA ALA A 349 19.81 -14.62 -30.69
C ALA A 349 18.74 -13.88 -31.52
N TYR A 350 18.95 -13.76 -32.83
CA TYR A 350 17.99 -13.12 -33.75
C TYR A 350 16.62 -13.81 -33.70
N LYS A 351 16.58 -15.13 -33.88
CA LYS A 351 15.34 -15.91 -33.84
C LYS A 351 14.74 -15.92 -32.43
N SER A 352 15.57 -16.01 -31.39
CA SER A 352 15.10 -15.93 -30.00
C SER A 352 14.37 -14.61 -29.73
N ASN A 353 14.94 -13.48 -30.13
CA ASN A 353 14.34 -12.17 -29.90
C ASN A 353 13.03 -12.01 -30.68
N PHE A 354 13.01 -12.40 -31.96
CA PHE A 354 11.78 -12.39 -32.76
C PHE A 354 10.64 -13.17 -32.08
N PHE A 355 10.89 -14.43 -31.69
CA PHE A 355 9.84 -15.26 -31.11
C PHE A 355 9.48 -14.88 -29.67
N ARG A 356 10.40 -14.28 -28.89
CA ARG A 356 10.05 -13.69 -27.59
C ARG A 356 9.10 -12.51 -27.77
N ASN A 357 9.40 -11.59 -28.69
CA ASN A 357 8.55 -10.41 -28.95
C ASN A 357 7.19 -10.83 -29.49
N LEU A 358 7.15 -11.78 -30.43
CA LEU A 358 5.90 -12.32 -30.94
C LEU A 358 5.09 -13.02 -29.84
N MET A 359 5.74 -13.81 -28.98
CA MET A 359 5.07 -14.45 -27.85
C MET A 359 4.49 -13.42 -26.88
N THR A 360 5.20 -12.33 -26.60
CA THR A 360 4.71 -11.21 -25.78
C THR A 360 3.45 -10.59 -26.39
N ASP A 361 3.45 -10.28 -27.68
CA ASP A 361 2.28 -9.70 -28.36
C ASP A 361 1.09 -10.68 -28.42
N ILE A 362 1.35 -11.98 -28.64
CA ILE A 362 0.32 -13.03 -28.60
C ILE A 362 -0.28 -13.15 -27.19
N ASN A 363 0.55 -13.09 -26.15
CA ASN A 363 0.07 -13.10 -24.76
C ASN A 363 -0.79 -11.87 -24.44
N ARG A 364 -0.52 -10.72 -25.08
CA ARG A 364 -1.26 -9.47 -24.85
C ARG A 364 -2.59 -9.44 -25.60
N ASN A 365 -2.59 -9.84 -26.86
CA ASN A 365 -3.69 -9.57 -27.80
C ASN A 365 -4.34 -10.83 -28.37
N GLY A 366 -3.86 -12.02 -28.01
CA GLY A 366 -4.26 -13.28 -28.59
C GLY A 366 -3.53 -13.57 -29.89
N LEU A 367 -3.79 -14.72 -30.50
CA LEU A 367 -3.22 -15.06 -31.80
C LEU A 367 -4.17 -14.61 -32.91
N THR A 368 -3.74 -13.63 -33.71
CA THR A 368 -4.45 -13.18 -34.91
C THR A 368 -3.51 -13.10 -36.11
N VAL A 369 -4.07 -13.11 -37.31
CA VAL A 369 -3.30 -12.93 -38.55
C VAL A 369 -2.62 -11.57 -38.58
N GLN A 370 -3.29 -10.53 -38.06
CA GLN A 370 -2.75 -9.18 -37.98
C GLN A 370 -1.48 -9.11 -37.12
N ILE A 371 -1.45 -9.82 -35.99
CA ILE A 371 -0.26 -9.88 -35.12
C ILE A 371 0.89 -10.60 -35.84
N LEU A 372 0.60 -11.71 -36.52
CA LEU A 372 1.63 -12.41 -37.30
C LEU A 372 2.17 -11.52 -38.42
N ASN A 373 1.29 -10.82 -39.16
CA ASN A 373 1.68 -9.90 -40.22
C ASN A 373 2.50 -8.73 -39.68
N LYS A 374 2.10 -8.11 -38.56
CA LYS A 374 2.85 -7.05 -37.89
C LYS A 374 4.30 -7.44 -37.62
N HIS A 375 4.53 -8.65 -37.12
CA HIS A 375 5.89 -9.15 -36.87
C HIS A 375 6.62 -9.55 -38.16
N MET A 376 5.91 -10.02 -39.18
CA MET A 376 6.50 -10.45 -40.45
C MET A 376 6.84 -9.30 -41.41
N GLN A 377 6.14 -8.16 -41.33
CA GLN A 377 6.32 -6.99 -42.22
C GLN A 377 7.70 -6.34 -42.12
N SER A 378 8.44 -6.54 -41.03
CA SER A 378 9.74 -5.88 -40.77
C SER A 378 10.89 -6.85 -40.51
N VAL A 379 10.67 -8.15 -40.77
CA VAL A 379 11.64 -9.20 -40.46
C VAL A 379 12.48 -9.57 -41.69
N ASN A 380 13.77 -9.77 -41.48
CA ASN A 380 14.62 -10.38 -42.51
C ASN A 380 14.28 -11.87 -42.60
N LYS A 381 13.34 -12.22 -43.50
CA LYS A 381 12.85 -13.59 -43.71
C LYS A 381 13.99 -14.57 -44.02
N ASP A 382 15.03 -14.09 -44.69
CA ASP A 382 16.20 -14.89 -45.06
C ASP A 382 17.02 -15.28 -43.82
N ALA A 383 17.21 -14.35 -42.88
CA ALA A 383 17.84 -14.60 -41.60
C ALA A 383 16.95 -15.44 -40.66
N LEU A 384 15.64 -15.16 -40.63
CA LEU A 384 14.68 -15.86 -39.79
C LEU A 384 14.55 -17.33 -40.20
N PHE A 385 14.47 -17.59 -41.50
CA PHE A 385 14.28 -18.93 -42.07
C PHE A 385 15.57 -19.60 -42.55
N ALA A 386 16.74 -19.00 -42.31
CA ALA A 386 18.03 -19.60 -42.63
C ALA A 386 18.17 -21.02 -42.03
N LYS A 387 18.44 -22.00 -42.91
CA LYS A 387 18.87 -23.38 -42.60
C LYS A 387 19.67 -23.92 -43.79
N TRP A 388 20.69 -24.73 -43.52
CA TRP A 388 21.59 -25.30 -44.54
C TRP A 388 20.86 -26.18 -45.58
N SER A 389 19.78 -26.85 -45.19
CA SER A 389 18.94 -27.69 -46.06
C SER A 389 17.83 -26.91 -46.81
N GLY A 390 17.95 -25.58 -46.93
CA GLY A 390 16.95 -24.71 -47.56
C GLY A 390 15.87 -24.16 -46.62
N LYS A 391 15.29 -23.00 -46.97
CA LYS A 391 14.30 -22.25 -46.17
C LYS A 391 13.03 -23.06 -45.87
N HIS A 392 12.61 -23.93 -46.79
CA HIS A 392 11.44 -24.82 -46.64
C HIS A 392 11.59 -25.84 -45.50
N ASN A 393 12.81 -26.14 -45.06
CA ASN A 393 13.09 -27.10 -44.00
C ASN A 393 13.37 -26.43 -42.64
N SER A 394 13.19 -25.12 -42.53
CA SER A 394 13.46 -24.35 -41.31
C SER A 394 12.45 -24.64 -40.21
N ARG A 395 12.94 -24.92 -38.99
CA ARG A 395 12.09 -25.06 -37.79
C ARG A 395 11.29 -23.79 -37.53
N ALA A 396 11.88 -22.61 -37.78
CA ALA A 396 11.21 -21.32 -37.63
C ALA A 396 10.11 -21.12 -38.68
N ALA A 397 10.33 -21.56 -39.93
CA ALA A 397 9.30 -21.50 -40.97
C ALA A 397 8.14 -22.45 -40.67
N ASN A 398 8.43 -23.66 -40.19
CA ASN A 398 7.41 -24.61 -39.75
C ASN A 398 6.61 -24.09 -38.55
N LEU A 399 7.29 -23.44 -37.58
CA LEU A 399 6.60 -22.78 -36.46
C LEU A 399 5.68 -21.67 -36.96
N MET A 400 6.17 -20.75 -37.79
CA MET A 400 5.34 -19.67 -38.36
C MET A 400 4.16 -20.20 -39.17
N LEU A 401 4.36 -21.22 -40.01
CA LEU A 401 3.29 -21.88 -40.73
C LEU A 401 2.22 -22.44 -39.77
N ASN A 402 2.65 -23.10 -38.69
CA ASN A 402 1.72 -23.58 -37.67
C ASN A 402 0.96 -22.44 -36.98
N LEU A 403 1.62 -21.32 -36.69
CA LEU A 403 0.97 -20.14 -36.12
C LEU A 403 -0.08 -19.55 -37.07
N TYR A 404 0.23 -19.42 -38.37
CA TYR A 404 -0.74 -18.96 -39.36
C TYR A 404 -1.91 -19.94 -39.54
N LYS A 405 -1.67 -21.25 -39.47
CA LYS A 405 -2.75 -22.26 -39.49
C LYS A 405 -3.69 -22.10 -38.30
N LEU A 406 -3.15 -21.90 -37.11
CA LEU A 406 -3.91 -21.66 -35.89
C LEU A 406 -4.73 -20.36 -36.01
N ALA A 407 -4.09 -19.26 -36.44
CA ALA A 407 -4.73 -17.95 -36.60
C ALA A 407 -5.86 -17.94 -37.64
N ASN A 408 -5.71 -18.72 -38.73
CA ASN A 408 -6.73 -18.85 -39.78
C ASN A 408 -7.74 -19.97 -39.52
N MET A 409 -7.58 -20.73 -38.43
CA MET A 409 -8.43 -21.88 -38.07
C MET A 409 -8.58 -22.90 -39.21
N THR A 410 -7.53 -23.11 -40.02
CA THR A 410 -7.61 -23.95 -41.22
C THR A 410 -6.81 -25.25 -41.12
N SER A 411 -7.40 -26.31 -41.65
CA SER A 411 -6.77 -27.61 -41.91
C SER A 411 -6.84 -28.01 -43.39
N ARG A 412 -7.29 -27.13 -44.29
CA ARG A 412 -7.39 -27.43 -45.73
C ARG A 412 -6.01 -27.37 -46.35
N ASP A 413 -5.67 -28.38 -47.14
CA ASP A 413 -4.36 -28.47 -47.80
C ASP A 413 -4.11 -27.30 -48.75
N GLU A 414 -5.16 -26.79 -49.41
CA GLU A 414 -5.12 -25.61 -50.29
C GLU A 414 -4.68 -24.34 -49.54
N ASP A 415 -5.32 -24.05 -48.40
CA ASP A 415 -4.98 -22.91 -47.54
C ASP A 415 -3.55 -23.05 -46.98
N ILE A 416 -3.18 -24.27 -46.57
CA ILE A 416 -1.84 -24.55 -46.03
C ILE A 416 -0.78 -24.37 -47.13
N ALA A 417 -1.05 -24.82 -48.35
CA ALA A 417 -0.17 -24.65 -49.50
C ALA A 417 0.00 -23.16 -49.82
N PHE A 418 -1.10 -22.39 -49.84
CA PHE A 418 -1.08 -20.95 -50.05
C PHE A 418 -0.27 -20.20 -48.97
N ILE A 419 -0.57 -20.45 -47.69
CA ILE A 419 0.18 -19.85 -46.56
C ILE A 419 1.67 -20.20 -46.67
N ARG A 420 1.99 -21.46 -46.95
CA ARG A 420 3.38 -21.94 -47.07
C ARG A 420 4.11 -21.27 -48.23
N GLN A 421 3.45 -21.09 -49.37
CA GLN A 421 4.03 -20.44 -50.55
C GLN A 421 4.35 -18.97 -50.27
N ASN A 422 3.41 -18.24 -49.68
CA ASN A 422 3.55 -16.79 -49.45
C ASN A 422 4.44 -16.47 -48.23
N LEU A 423 4.45 -17.31 -47.19
CA LEU A 423 5.34 -17.16 -46.05
C LEU A 423 6.83 -17.20 -46.45
N LEU A 424 7.16 -17.98 -47.49
CA LEU A 424 8.53 -18.21 -47.96
C LEU A 424 8.90 -17.31 -49.15
N ASN A 425 7.94 -16.57 -49.71
CA ASN A 425 8.20 -15.60 -50.76
C ASN A 425 8.87 -14.35 -50.16
N SER A 426 10.05 -14.00 -50.68
CA SER A 426 10.83 -12.85 -50.24
C SER A 426 10.35 -11.52 -50.83
N GLN A 427 9.42 -11.53 -51.80
CA GLN A 427 8.91 -10.32 -52.47
C GLN A 427 7.49 -9.92 -52.08
N GLU A 428 6.80 -10.71 -51.24
CA GLU A 428 5.48 -10.35 -50.73
C GLU A 428 5.60 -9.93 -49.26
N ASP A 429 5.46 -8.63 -49.01
CA ASP A 429 5.62 -8.03 -47.67
C ASP A 429 4.41 -8.25 -46.76
N GLU A 430 3.26 -8.65 -47.34
CA GLU A 430 2.05 -8.88 -46.57
C GLU A 430 1.30 -10.14 -47.04
N LEU A 431 1.05 -11.06 -46.12
CA LEU A 431 -0.06 -12.03 -46.23
C LEU A 431 -1.43 -11.32 -46.09
N ASN A 432 -1.54 -10.04 -46.45
CA ASN A 432 -2.73 -9.18 -46.22
C ASN A 432 -3.92 -9.53 -47.10
N LYS A 433 -3.70 -10.31 -48.15
CA LYS A 433 -4.79 -10.78 -48.99
C LYS A 433 -5.55 -11.97 -48.42
N GLY A 434 -5.23 -12.40 -47.19
CA GLY A 434 -5.92 -13.48 -46.48
C GLY A 434 -6.01 -14.78 -47.29
N ILE A 435 -6.72 -15.76 -46.76
CA ILE A 435 -7.31 -16.82 -47.61
C ILE A 435 -8.41 -16.21 -48.50
N ASP A 436 -8.88 -14.99 -48.19
CA ASP A 436 -9.96 -14.28 -48.87
C ASP A 436 -9.65 -13.98 -50.35
N SER A 437 -8.38 -13.77 -50.71
CA SER A 437 -7.97 -13.63 -52.12
C SER A 437 -7.92 -14.92 -52.92
N VAL A 438 -7.89 -16.08 -52.25
CA VAL A 438 -8.07 -17.38 -52.90
C VAL A 438 -9.55 -17.57 -53.29
N TYR A 439 -10.46 -16.83 -52.64
CA TYR A 439 -11.92 -16.88 -52.88
C TYR A 439 -12.51 -15.46 -53.06
N PRO A 440 -12.19 -14.76 -54.17
CA PRO A 440 -12.53 -13.35 -54.35
C PRO A 440 -14.03 -13.03 -54.37
N ASP A 441 -14.91 -14.02 -54.62
CA ASP A 441 -16.36 -13.83 -54.67
C ASP A 441 -17.07 -14.12 -53.33
N GLU A 442 -16.40 -14.71 -52.33
CA GLU A 442 -17.01 -15.15 -51.05
C GLU A 442 -16.12 -14.96 -49.79
N GLY A 443 -14.91 -14.44 -49.92
CA GLY A 443 -13.84 -14.51 -48.91
C GLY A 443 -14.21 -14.03 -47.51
N GLU A 444 -14.71 -12.81 -47.38
CA GLU A 444 -15.03 -12.22 -46.06
C GLU A 444 -16.17 -12.98 -45.35
N ILE A 445 -17.21 -13.36 -46.11
CA ILE A 445 -18.33 -14.19 -45.63
C ILE A 445 -17.84 -15.57 -45.18
N PHE A 446 -16.86 -16.13 -45.89
CA PHE A 446 -16.34 -17.45 -45.61
C PHE A 446 -15.43 -17.48 -44.37
N PHE A 447 -14.56 -16.48 -44.18
CA PHE A 447 -13.73 -16.37 -42.98
C PHE A 447 -14.58 -16.13 -41.72
N ASP A 448 -15.60 -15.28 -41.80
CA ASP A 448 -16.52 -15.06 -40.68
C ASP A 448 -17.36 -16.30 -40.37
N ARG A 449 -17.82 -17.06 -41.38
CA ARG A 449 -18.44 -18.38 -41.14
C ARG A 449 -17.48 -19.36 -40.46
N ARG A 450 -16.18 -19.35 -40.77
CA ARG A 450 -15.18 -20.19 -40.10
C ARG A 450 -14.99 -19.77 -38.65
N LYS A 451 -14.89 -18.47 -38.35
CA LYS A 451 -14.83 -17.94 -36.98
C LYS A 451 -16.07 -18.39 -36.20
N GLU A 452 -17.26 -18.23 -36.78
CA GLU A 452 -18.53 -18.61 -36.17
C GLU A 452 -18.57 -20.11 -35.86
N ASN A 453 -18.28 -20.95 -36.86
CA ASN A 453 -18.24 -22.40 -36.69
C ASN A 453 -17.18 -22.82 -35.66
N TYR A 454 -15.99 -22.20 -35.67
CA TYR A 454 -14.95 -22.47 -34.69
C TYR A 454 -15.41 -22.11 -33.27
N PHE A 455 -16.03 -20.95 -33.10
CA PHE A 455 -16.56 -20.53 -31.81
C PHE A 455 -17.63 -21.51 -31.29
N GLU A 456 -18.63 -21.82 -32.10
CA GLU A 456 -19.75 -22.70 -31.76
C GLU A 456 -19.30 -24.14 -31.48
N THR A 457 -18.28 -24.66 -32.17
CA THR A 457 -17.85 -26.06 -32.03
C THR A 457 -16.67 -26.28 -31.09
N ARG A 458 -15.79 -25.28 -30.89
CA ARG A 458 -14.56 -25.45 -30.10
C ARG A 458 -14.55 -24.67 -28.79
N ILE A 459 -15.17 -23.49 -28.75
CA ILE A 459 -15.09 -22.60 -27.59
C ILE A 459 -16.37 -22.72 -26.77
N LYS A 460 -17.52 -22.43 -27.37
CA LYS A 460 -18.83 -22.36 -26.71
C LYS A 460 -19.19 -23.63 -25.90
N PRO A 461 -18.96 -24.87 -26.38
CA PRO A 461 -19.31 -26.07 -25.62
C PRO A 461 -18.54 -26.20 -24.29
N SER A 462 -17.33 -25.64 -24.23
CA SER A 462 -16.49 -25.64 -23.03
C SER A 462 -16.55 -24.34 -22.22
N LEU A 463 -17.19 -23.29 -22.77
CA LEU A 463 -17.20 -21.96 -22.16
C LEU A 463 -17.93 -21.96 -20.82
N SER A 464 -19.12 -22.58 -20.75
CA SER A 464 -19.88 -22.69 -19.49
C SER A 464 -19.09 -23.44 -18.42
N GLN A 465 -18.49 -24.59 -18.78
CA GLN A 465 -17.65 -25.36 -17.86
C GLN A 465 -16.48 -24.51 -17.34
N LYS A 466 -15.83 -23.73 -18.20
CA LYS A 466 -14.71 -22.87 -17.83
C LYS A 466 -15.14 -21.68 -16.98
N VAL A 467 -16.32 -21.10 -17.24
CA VAL A 467 -16.92 -20.06 -16.41
C VAL A 467 -17.24 -20.60 -15.03
N THR A 468 -17.93 -21.75 -14.94
CA THR A 468 -18.21 -22.43 -13.66
C THR A 468 -16.92 -22.73 -12.90
N GLN A 469 -15.92 -23.27 -13.59
CA GLN A 469 -14.61 -23.56 -13.01
C GLN A 469 -13.97 -22.29 -12.41
N ILE A 470 -13.97 -21.15 -13.12
CA ILE A 470 -13.38 -19.90 -12.63
C ILE A 470 -14.23 -19.24 -11.54
N LEU A 471 -15.56 -19.38 -11.59
CA LEU A 471 -16.43 -18.93 -10.51
C LEU A 471 -16.11 -19.68 -9.21
N GLN A 472 -15.91 -20.99 -9.27
CA GLN A 472 -15.50 -21.81 -8.12
C GLN A 472 -14.04 -21.53 -7.69
N HIS A 473 -13.15 -21.38 -8.68
CA HIS A 473 -11.70 -21.29 -8.51
C HIS A 473 -11.13 -20.04 -9.22
N PRO A 474 -11.28 -18.84 -8.64
CA PRO A 474 -10.86 -17.59 -9.27
C PRO A 474 -9.36 -17.53 -9.60
N GLU A 475 -8.51 -18.28 -8.89
CA GLU A 475 -7.08 -18.43 -9.20
C GLU A 475 -6.83 -18.97 -10.61
N GLN A 476 -7.77 -19.75 -11.14
CA GLN A 476 -7.63 -20.38 -12.45
C GLN A 476 -7.88 -19.41 -13.60
N ALA A 477 -8.40 -18.21 -13.32
CA ALA A 477 -8.52 -17.14 -14.31
C ALA A 477 -7.17 -16.80 -14.94
N MET A 478 -6.06 -16.90 -14.21
CA MET A 478 -4.73 -16.57 -14.74
C MET A 478 -4.06 -17.73 -15.50
N ASN A 479 -4.67 -18.91 -15.55
CA ASN A 479 -4.07 -20.09 -16.17
C ASN A 479 -4.17 -20.10 -17.72
N SER A 480 -4.98 -19.22 -18.30
CA SER A 480 -5.15 -19.09 -19.75
C SER A 480 -5.68 -17.70 -20.10
N LEU A 481 -5.48 -17.26 -21.34
CA LEU A 481 -5.96 -15.95 -21.78
C LEU A 481 -7.49 -15.86 -21.86
N VAL A 482 -8.16 -16.97 -22.22
CA VAL A 482 -9.63 -17.08 -22.12
C VAL A 482 -10.07 -16.96 -20.66
N GLY A 483 -9.36 -17.62 -19.73
CA GLY A 483 -9.64 -17.48 -18.30
C GLY A 483 -9.48 -16.05 -17.80
N HIS A 484 -8.50 -15.32 -18.33
CA HIS A 484 -8.25 -13.93 -17.97
C HIS A 484 -9.42 -13.03 -18.40
N GLN A 485 -10.00 -13.28 -19.58
CA GLN A 485 -11.21 -12.57 -20.03
C GLN A 485 -12.45 -12.89 -19.19
N ILE A 486 -12.65 -14.17 -18.83
CA ILE A 486 -13.70 -14.55 -17.88
C ILE A 486 -13.51 -13.79 -16.55
N GLY A 487 -12.27 -13.76 -16.05
CA GLY A 487 -11.89 -13.00 -14.85
C GLY A 487 -12.19 -11.50 -14.95
N LYS A 488 -11.96 -10.87 -16.11
CA LYS A 488 -12.31 -9.46 -16.36
C LYS A 488 -13.80 -9.20 -16.27
N VAL A 489 -14.62 -10.04 -16.90
CA VAL A 489 -16.09 -9.92 -16.85
C VAL A 489 -16.61 -10.12 -15.42
N ILE A 490 -16.13 -11.14 -14.72
CA ILE A 490 -16.46 -11.36 -13.30
C ILE A 490 -16.05 -10.15 -12.46
N HIS A 491 -14.85 -9.61 -12.71
CA HIS A 491 -14.35 -8.45 -11.97
C HIS A 491 -15.24 -7.21 -12.17
N ALA A 492 -15.74 -6.96 -13.38
CA ALA A 492 -16.65 -5.85 -13.64
C ALA A 492 -17.94 -5.97 -12.79
N TYR A 493 -18.55 -7.17 -12.75
CA TYR A 493 -19.73 -7.41 -11.89
C TYR A 493 -19.41 -7.33 -10.40
N GLN A 494 -18.24 -7.82 -9.98
CA GLN A 494 -17.75 -7.65 -8.60
C GLN A 494 -17.59 -6.16 -8.25
N SER A 495 -17.12 -5.35 -9.20
CA SER A 495 -16.94 -3.91 -9.01
C SER A 495 -18.28 -3.20 -8.87
N MET A 496 -19.29 -3.58 -9.66
CA MET A 496 -20.66 -3.08 -9.54
C MET A 496 -21.29 -3.48 -8.19
N ALA A 497 -21.10 -4.72 -7.77
CA ALA A 497 -21.56 -5.21 -6.46
C ALA A 497 -20.89 -4.43 -5.32
N GLN A 498 -19.56 -4.24 -5.38
CA GLN A 498 -18.82 -3.45 -4.39
C GLN A 498 -19.31 -2.00 -4.35
N PHE A 499 -19.46 -1.35 -5.51
CA PHE A 499 -20.00 0.01 -5.58
C PHE A 499 -21.39 0.11 -4.96
N SER A 500 -22.27 -0.86 -5.26
CA SER A 500 -23.62 -0.92 -4.69
C SER A 500 -23.61 -1.12 -3.17
N GLN A 501 -22.64 -1.88 -2.65
CA GLN A 501 -22.44 -2.14 -1.23
C GLN A 501 -21.66 -1.04 -0.49
N ARG A 502 -21.05 -0.06 -1.19
CA ARG A 502 -20.29 1.04 -0.54
C ARG A 502 -21.12 1.85 0.45
N LYS A 503 -22.44 2.00 0.21
CA LYS A 503 -23.32 2.66 1.18
C LYS A 503 -23.27 1.98 2.55
N VAL A 504 -23.13 0.65 2.58
CA VAL A 504 -23.02 -0.13 3.83
C VAL A 504 -21.69 0.16 4.53
N ALA A 505 -20.56 0.19 3.80
CA ALA A 505 -19.26 0.54 4.39
C ALA A 505 -19.22 1.99 4.92
N LYS A 506 -19.75 2.95 4.15
CA LYS A 506 -19.91 4.33 4.62
C LYS A 506 -20.84 4.43 5.84
N GLN A 507 -21.90 3.62 5.88
CA GLN A 507 -22.81 3.59 7.01
C GLN A 507 -22.13 3.05 8.28
N GLN A 508 -21.25 2.06 8.16
CA GLN A 508 -20.49 1.55 9.30
C GLN A 508 -19.45 2.57 9.80
N GLN A 509 -18.77 3.31 8.93
CA GLN A 509 -17.90 4.42 9.34
C GLN A 509 -18.67 5.55 10.04
N LYS A 510 -19.85 5.90 9.50
CA LYS A 510 -20.75 6.85 10.14
C LYS A 510 -21.24 6.33 11.50
N ALA A 511 -21.54 5.02 11.60
CA ALA A 511 -21.96 4.39 12.84
C ALA A 511 -20.89 4.53 13.93
N GLU A 512 -19.61 4.30 13.59
CA GLU A 512 -18.48 4.50 14.50
C GLU A 512 -18.36 5.94 14.98
N ALA A 513 -18.49 6.91 14.05
CA ALA A 513 -18.43 8.32 14.40
C ALA A 513 -19.58 8.74 15.33
N VAL A 514 -20.81 8.28 15.05
CA VAL A 514 -21.99 8.54 15.91
C VAL A 514 -21.82 7.90 17.29
N TYR A 515 -21.32 6.65 17.35
CA TYR A 515 -21.07 5.97 18.62
C TYR A 515 -20.03 6.72 19.46
N GLN A 516 -18.90 7.12 18.86
CA GLN A 516 -17.88 7.91 19.53
C GLN A 516 -18.37 9.30 19.94
N ASN A 517 -19.18 9.95 19.10
CA ASN A 517 -19.83 11.22 19.43
C ASN A 517 -20.73 11.09 20.66
N TYR A 518 -21.51 10.00 20.75
CA TYR A 518 -22.37 9.73 21.89
C TYR A 518 -21.56 9.54 23.18
N LEU A 519 -20.47 8.75 23.12
CA LEU A 519 -19.55 8.58 24.24
C LEU A 519 -18.94 9.91 24.70
N MET A 520 -18.55 10.78 23.76
CA MET A 520 -18.00 12.10 24.05
C MET A 520 -19.03 13.00 24.75
N THR A 521 -20.24 13.11 24.20
CA THR A 521 -21.33 13.91 24.78
C THR A 521 -21.65 13.46 26.19
N LYS A 522 -21.87 12.15 26.39
CA LYS A 522 -22.19 11.57 27.70
C LYS A 522 -21.05 11.76 28.70
N ALA A 523 -19.79 11.61 28.27
CA ALA A 523 -18.64 11.85 29.13
C ALA A 523 -18.56 13.31 29.61
N LEU A 524 -18.79 14.27 28.70
CA LEU A 524 -18.81 15.70 29.05
C LEU A 524 -19.95 16.06 29.99
N GLU A 525 -21.16 15.53 29.76
CA GLU A 525 -22.31 15.73 30.64
C GLU A 525 -22.02 15.26 32.07
N VAL A 526 -21.51 14.02 32.21
CA VAL A 526 -21.12 13.46 33.50
C VAL A 526 -20.04 14.31 34.17
N ALA A 527 -18.99 14.70 33.44
CA ALA A 527 -17.89 15.51 33.98
C ALA A 527 -18.34 16.91 34.43
N GLN A 528 -19.27 17.53 33.69
CA GLN A 528 -19.80 18.86 34.01
C GLN A 528 -20.67 18.84 35.28
N GLN A 529 -21.50 17.79 35.44
CA GLN A 529 -22.36 17.60 36.61
C GLN A 529 -21.58 17.15 37.86
N THR A 530 -20.42 16.52 37.68
CA THR A 530 -19.61 16.03 38.79
C THR A 530 -18.93 17.17 39.56
N GLU A 531 -18.96 17.09 40.89
CA GLU A 531 -18.30 18.02 41.81
C GLU A 531 -16.78 18.05 41.58
N VAL A 532 -16.16 19.23 41.71
CA VAL A 532 -14.72 19.44 41.41
C VAL A 532 -13.80 18.46 42.14
N GLY A 533 -14.09 18.16 43.41
CA GLY A 533 -13.27 17.26 44.23
C GLY A 533 -13.35 15.78 43.84
N LYS A 534 -14.37 15.39 43.06
CA LYS A 534 -14.57 14.00 42.61
C LYS A 534 -14.06 13.74 41.20
N LEU A 535 -13.73 14.81 40.45
CA LEU A 535 -13.16 14.69 39.11
C LEU A 535 -11.71 14.22 39.17
N ILE A 536 -11.38 13.28 38.29
CA ILE A 536 -10.02 12.78 38.09
C ILE A 536 -9.43 13.47 36.87
N PHE A 537 -8.35 14.21 37.05
CA PHE A 537 -7.67 14.89 35.96
C PHE A 537 -6.27 14.34 35.70
N ASP A 538 -5.90 14.22 34.43
CA ASP A 538 -4.52 13.93 34.04
C ASP A 538 -3.68 15.20 33.84
N PRO A 539 -2.36 15.19 34.15
CA PRO A 539 -1.45 16.31 33.86
C PRO A 539 -1.51 16.87 32.43
N GLN A 540 -1.92 16.08 31.44
CA GLN A 540 -2.13 16.56 30.06
C GLN A 540 -3.27 17.58 29.94
N GLY A 541 -4.07 17.80 31.00
CA GLY A 541 -5.27 18.64 30.96
C GLY A 541 -6.45 17.88 30.37
N HIS A 542 -6.62 16.63 30.81
CA HIS A 542 -7.71 15.75 30.42
C HIS A 542 -8.53 15.35 31.65
N VAL A 543 -9.82 15.08 31.47
CA VAL A 543 -10.65 14.45 32.50
C VAL A 543 -10.79 12.96 32.20
N ILE A 544 -10.64 12.12 33.23
CA ILE A 544 -10.77 10.69 33.11
C ILE A 544 -11.99 10.19 33.90
N LEU A 545 -12.86 9.42 33.24
CA LEU A 545 -14.05 8.84 33.85
C LEU A 545 -14.51 7.56 33.13
N ALA A 546 -15.30 6.74 33.81
CA ALA A 546 -15.98 5.60 33.22
C ALA A 546 -17.39 6.01 32.73
N VAL A 547 -17.73 5.66 31.50
CA VAL A 547 -19.08 5.85 30.92
C VAL A 547 -19.76 4.51 30.81
N SER A 548 -20.89 4.35 31.50
CA SER A 548 -21.73 3.16 31.43
C SER A 548 -22.88 3.34 30.45
N LEU A 549 -23.09 2.34 29.59
CA LEU A 549 -24.17 2.29 28.61
C LEU A 549 -25.17 1.17 28.96
N ASN A 550 -26.45 1.51 28.97
CA ASN A 550 -27.59 0.62 29.18
C ASN A 550 -28.37 0.38 27.88
N ASP A 551 -29.43 -0.43 27.93
CA ASP A 551 -30.24 -0.79 26.76
C ASP A 551 -30.92 0.41 26.07
N ALA A 552 -31.32 1.43 26.83
CA ALA A 552 -31.88 2.66 26.27
C ALA A 552 -30.80 3.46 25.52
N ASP A 553 -29.58 3.52 26.05
CA ASP A 553 -28.46 4.16 25.36
C ASP A 553 -28.15 3.45 24.03
N TYR A 554 -28.13 2.10 24.02
CA TYR A 554 -27.90 1.35 22.78
C TYR A 554 -29.01 1.57 21.74
N ALA A 555 -30.27 1.62 22.19
CA ALA A 555 -31.40 1.91 21.32
C ALA A 555 -31.30 3.33 20.73
N GLU A 556 -30.93 4.31 21.55
CA GLU A 556 -30.73 5.70 21.12
C GLU A 556 -29.58 5.81 20.11
N ILE A 557 -28.42 5.20 20.38
CA ILE A 557 -27.29 5.17 19.44
C ILE A 557 -27.72 4.55 18.11
N TYR A 558 -28.42 3.42 18.14
CA TYR A 558 -28.90 2.77 16.93
C TYR A 558 -29.86 3.68 16.16
N GLN A 559 -30.79 4.34 16.85
CA GLN A 559 -31.73 5.30 16.27
C GLN A 559 -31.03 6.53 15.68
N LEU A 560 -29.99 7.05 16.32
CA LEU A 560 -29.18 8.14 15.77
C LEU A 560 -28.48 7.75 14.46
N ILE A 561 -28.18 6.47 14.27
CA ILE A 561 -27.51 5.98 13.06
C ILE A 561 -28.51 5.66 11.94
N THR A 562 -29.61 4.97 12.27
CA THR A 562 -30.55 4.39 11.29
C THR A 562 -31.86 5.15 11.14
N GLY A 563 -32.28 5.90 12.17
CA GLY A 563 -33.60 6.50 12.28
C GLY A 563 -34.67 5.55 12.85
N GLU A 564 -34.31 4.31 13.18
CA GLU A 564 -35.21 3.25 13.65
C GLU A 564 -34.85 2.80 15.08
N GLU A 565 -35.81 2.24 15.81
CA GLU A 565 -35.50 1.59 17.09
C GLU A 565 -34.69 0.31 16.86
N GLY A 566 -33.81 -0.02 17.80
CA GLY A 566 -33.01 -1.24 17.73
C GLY A 566 -32.43 -1.65 19.08
N THR A 567 -31.68 -2.75 19.04
CA THR A 567 -31.08 -3.39 20.21
C THR A 567 -29.55 -3.30 20.18
N LYS A 568 -28.91 -3.67 21.29
CA LYS A 568 -27.46 -3.84 21.36
C LYS A 568 -26.92 -4.76 20.26
N ASP A 569 -27.59 -5.87 19.97
CA ASP A 569 -27.16 -6.82 18.94
C ASP A 569 -27.26 -6.19 17.52
N ASN A 570 -28.26 -5.33 17.29
CA ASN A 570 -28.36 -4.58 16.05
C ASN A 570 -27.18 -3.60 15.90
N LEU A 571 -26.81 -2.91 17.00
CA LEU A 571 -25.66 -2.01 17.02
C LEU A 571 -24.33 -2.75 16.82
N ILE A 572 -24.11 -3.89 17.48
CA ILE A 572 -22.90 -4.71 17.30
C ILE A 572 -22.73 -5.13 15.84
N ARG A 573 -23.82 -5.58 15.19
CA ARG A 573 -23.79 -5.96 13.78
C ARG A 573 -23.43 -4.79 12.87
N LEU A 574 -23.90 -3.59 13.21
CA LEU A 574 -23.67 -2.36 12.47
C LEU A 574 -22.24 -1.83 12.63
N LEU A 575 -21.70 -1.87 13.85
CA LEU A 575 -20.32 -1.47 14.15
C LEU A 575 -19.30 -2.51 13.67
N GLY A 576 -19.70 -3.78 13.55
CA GLY A 576 -18.78 -4.88 13.20
C GLY A 576 -17.83 -5.26 14.33
N SER A 577 -18.13 -4.86 15.58
CA SER A 577 -17.45 -5.35 16.79
C SER A 577 -18.40 -5.39 17.97
N GLU A 578 -18.01 -6.20 18.96
CA GLU A 578 -18.55 -6.14 20.30
C GLU A 578 -18.37 -4.74 20.91
N VAL A 579 -19.31 -4.39 21.79
CA VAL A 579 -19.24 -3.18 22.64
C VAL A 579 -19.40 -3.57 24.10
N THR A 580 -18.51 -3.05 24.94
CA THR A 580 -18.56 -3.30 26.38
C THR A 580 -19.56 -2.36 27.07
N PRO A 581 -20.19 -2.78 28.18
CA PRO A 581 -21.10 -1.92 28.93
C PRO A 581 -20.45 -0.68 29.55
N VAL A 582 -19.13 -0.70 29.74
CA VAL A 582 -18.37 0.38 30.36
C VAL A 582 -17.20 0.73 29.46
N THR A 583 -17.16 1.99 29.04
CA THR A 583 -16.04 2.57 28.29
C THR A 583 -15.24 3.48 29.21
N TRP A 584 -13.92 3.31 29.21
CA TRP A 584 -12.98 4.18 29.89
C TRP A 584 -12.70 5.43 29.03
N CYS A 585 -13.19 6.59 29.44
CA CYS A 585 -13.10 7.83 28.67
C CYS A 585 -12.01 8.76 29.22
N ASN A 586 -11.09 9.18 28.35
CA ASN A 586 -10.05 10.17 28.61
C ASN A 586 -10.29 11.38 27.68
N ILE A 587 -10.92 12.43 28.20
CA ILE A 587 -11.45 13.55 27.40
C ILE A 587 -10.57 14.78 27.55
N ASP A 588 -10.06 15.32 26.44
CA ASP A 588 -9.33 16.60 26.45
C ASP A 588 -10.29 17.77 26.72
N ILE A 589 -9.97 18.58 27.74
CA ILE A 589 -10.83 19.66 28.22
C ILE A 589 -10.34 21.06 27.82
N ALA A 590 -9.34 21.17 26.95
CA ALA A 590 -8.75 22.46 26.58
C ALA A 590 -9.77 23.48 26.03
N GLN A 591 -10.78 23.01 25.28
CA GLN A 591 -11.86 23.83 24.71
C GLN A 591 -13.16 23.78 25.51
N VAL A 592 -13.13 23.29 26.76
CA VAL A 592 -14.29 23.23 27.66
C VAL A 592 -14.03 24.14 28.86
N PRO A 593 -14.39 25.44 28.79
CA PRO A 593 -13.99 26.43 29.80
C PRO A 593 -14.40 26.06 31.23
N SER A 594 -15.57 25.45 31.41
CA SER A 594 -16.06 25.00 32.72
C SER A 594 -15.12 23.97 33.34
N LEU A 595 -14.74 22.93 32.60
CA LEU A 595 -13.84 21.88 33.08
C LEU A 595 -12.39 22.38 33.19
N LYS A 596 -11.94 23.24 32.28
CA LYS A 596 -10.62 23.90 32.36
C LYS A 596 -10.48 24.68 33.67
N ASN A 597 -11.52 25.43 34.07
CA ASN A 597 -11.50 26.16 35.33
C ASN A 597 -11.50 25.22 36.55
N LYS A 598 -12.25 24.11 36.50
CA LYS A 598 -12.21 23.07 37.55
C LYS A 598 -10.80 22.45 37.69
N PHE A 599 -10.13 22.19 36.57
CA PHE A 599 -8.74 21.70 36.55
C PHE A 599 -7.78 22.69 37.20
N LYS A 600 -7.85 23.98 36.82
CA LYS A 600 -7.01 25.03 37.41
C LYS A 600 -7.18 25.10 38.93
N ALA A 601 -8.43 25.11 39.40
CA ALA A 601 -8.73 25.12 40.84
C ALA A 601 -8.13 23.89 41.55
N ARG A 602 -8.18 22.70 40.93
CA ARG A 602 -7.56 21.48 41.50
C ARG A 602 -6.04 21.56 41.60
N ILE A 603 -5.37 22.27 40.69
CA ILE A 603 -3.91 22.46 40.70
C ILE A 603 -3.47 23.56 41.66
N ASP A 604 -4.17 24.70 41.64
CA ASP A 604 -3.80 25.88 42.41
C ASP A 604 -5.03 26.72 42.78
N ASN A 605 -5.57 26.47 43.97
CA ASN A 605 -6.66 27.27 44.54
C ASN A 605 -6.27 28.73 44.82
N SER A 606 -4.97 29.07 44.83
CA SER A 606 -4.50 30.45 45.08
C SER A 606 -4.43 31.31 43.82
N HIS A 607 -4.71 30.73 42.63
CA HIS A 607 -4.70 31.39 41.33
C HIS A 607 -3.33 31.98 40.90
N GLN A 608 -2.24 31.64 41.59
CA GLN A 608 -0.90 32.13 41.26
C GLN A 608 -0.36 31.53 39.96
N MET A 609 -0.81 30.33 39.60
CA MET A 609 -0.40 29.61 38.39
C MET A 609 -1.27 29.89 37.16
N ASP A 610 -2.33 30.70 37.26
CA ASP A 610 -3.35 30.82 36.19
C ASP A 610 -2.74 31.19 34.83
N ASN A 611 -1.83 32.17 34.79
CA ASN A 611 -1.14 32.57 33.55
C ASN A 611 -0.29 31.44 32.94
N LEU A 612 0.40 30.68 33.79
CA LEU A 612 1.22 29.55 33.35
C LEU A 612 0.33 28.40 32.85
N LEU A 613 -0.77 28.12 33.53
CA LEU A 613 -1.75 27.11 33.12
C LEU A 613 -2.47 27.51 31.83
N ASP A 614 -2.77 28.79 31.63
CA ASP A 614 -3.31 29.27 30.35
C ASP A 614 -2.31 29.10 29.21
N SER A 615 -1.03 29.41 29.44
CA SER A 615 0.02 29.14 28.46
C SER A 615 0.19 27.64 28.19
N PHE A 616 0.03 26.79 29.21
CA PHE A 616 0.03 25.33 29.06
C PHE A 616 -1.13 24.85 28.17
N PHE A 617 -2.36 25.31 28.43
CA PHE A 617 -3.54 24.96 27.62
C PHE A 617 -3.52 25.53 26.20
N ALA A 618 -2.85 26.66 25.99
CA ALA A 618 -2.65 27.24 24.66
C ALA A 618 -1.55 26.54 23.84
N SER A 619 -0.76 25.67 24.47
CA SER A 619 0.34 24.97 23.83
C SER A 619 -0.12 23.66 23.19
N SER A 620 0.23 23.49 21.93
CA SER A 620 0.01 22.24 21.18
C SER A 620 0.95 21.09 21.61
N ARG A 621 1.80 21.29 22.63
CA ARG A 621 2.74 20.27 23.11
C ARG A 621 2.19 19.43 24.28
N ARG A 622 0.95 19.64 24.72
CA ARG A 622 0.35 18.90 25.86
C ARG A 622 0.31 17.39 25.63
N SER A 623 0.02 16.95 24.42
CA SER A 623 0.03 15.52 24.04
C SER A 623 1.43 14.88 24.04
N SER A 624 2.49 15.63 24.35
CA SER A 624 3.82 15.07 24.64
C SER A 624 4.10 14.85 26.13
N VAL A 625 3.26 15.40 27.03
CA VAL A 625 3.44 15.31 28.48
C VAL A 625 3.06 13.92 28.98
N ILE A 626 3.82 13.37 29.92
CA ILE A 626 3.52 12.08 30.55
C ILE A 626 2.12 12.10 31.19
N ALA A 627 1.28 11.13 30.81
CA ALA A 627 -0.06 10.93 31.35
C ALA A 627 -0.01 10.22 32.72
N LEU A 628 0.58 10.91 33.70
CA LEU A 628 0.99 10.31 34.98
C LEU A 628 -0.19 9.75 35.78
N GLN A 629 -1.35 10.43 35.76
CA GLN A 629 -2.53 9.96 36.47
C GLN A 629 -3.06 8.68 35.82
N GLU A 630 -3.18 8.68 34.49
CA GLU A 630 -3.63 7.52 33.73
C GLU A 630 -2.73 6.30 33.99
N GLU A 631 -1.40 6.49 33.96
CA GLU A 631 -0.43 5.44 34.26
C GLU A 631 -0.58 4.86 35.68
N LEU A 632 -0.65 5.72 36.71
CA LEU A 632 -0.76 5.29 38.11
C LEU A 632 -2.06 4.55 38.38
N MET A 633 -3.15 5.04 37.81
CA MET A 633 -4.47 4.43 37.93
C MET A 633 -4.53 3.06 37.25
N MET A 634 -3.92 2.89 36.07
CA MET A 634 -3.78 1.58 35.43
C MET A 634 -2.92 0.63 36.27
N HIS A 635 -1.79 1.10 36.81
CA HIS A 635 -0.93 0.31 37.68
C HIS A 635 -1.67 -0.22 38.91
N VAL A 636 -2.42 0.65 39.60
CA VAL A 636 -3.18 0.28 40.80
C VAL A 636 -4.35 -0.64 40.46
N SER A 637 -5.10 -0.34 39.38
CA SER A 637 -6.25 -1.15 38.97
C SER A 637 -5.84 -2.58 38.59
N LEU A 638 -4.76 -2.76 37.84
CA LEU A 638 -4.26 -4.09 37.48
C LEU A 638 -3.66 -4.83 38.68
N SER A 639 -3.03 -4.10 39.61
CA SER A 639 -2.56 -4.68 40.87
C SER A 639 -3.72 -5.17 41.73
N LEU A 640 -4.78 -4.36 41.89
CA LEU A 640 -6.00 -4.76 42.58
C LEU A 640 -6.62 -6.01 41.94
N ARG A 641 -6.72 -6.05 40.61
CA ARG A 641 -7.23 -7.22 39.87
C ARG A 641 -6.42 -8.49 40.15
N ALA A 642 -5.10 -8.38 40.25
CA ALA A 642 -4.24 -9.51 40.61
C ALA A 642 -4.53 -10.02 42.03
N LEU A 643 -4.67 -9.10 42.99
CA LEU A 643 -5.02 -9.41 44.38
C LEU A 643 -6.41 -10.05 44.48
N GLU A 644 -7.42 -9.48 43.83
CA GLU A 644 -8.81 -9.97 43.80
C GLU A 644 -8.91 -11.36 43.15
N LYS A 645 -8.22 -11.60 42.02
CA LYS A 645 -8.17 -12.92 41.36
C LYS A 645 -7.53 -13.97 42.27
N THR A 646 -6.48 -13.58 43.01
CA THR A 646 -5.80 -14.46 43.95
C THR A 646 -6.67 -14.77 45.17
N ALA A 647 -7.36 -13.76 45.70
CA ALA A 647 -8.29 -13.89 46.83
C ALA A 647 -9.62 -14.56 46.45
N LYS A 648 -9.96 -14.60 45.15
CA LYS A 648 -11.23 -15.06 44.58
C LYS A 648 -12.47 -14.29 45.09
N ILE A 649 -12.27 -13.04 45.51
CA ILE A 649 -13.33 -12.13 45.97
C ILE A 649 -12.99 -10.70 45.53
N ALA A 650 -14.02 -9.86 45.40
CA ALA A 650 -13.81 -8.41 45.31
C ALA A 650 -13.25 -7.89 46.64
N LEU A 651 -12.20 -7.07 46.58
CA LEU A 651 -11.53 -6.55 47.78
C LEU A 651 -11.99 -5.14 48.14
N LEU A 652 -12.47 -4.39 47.15
CA LEU A 652 -13.01 -3.03 47.27
C LEU A 652 -14.38 -2.91 46.60
N THR A 653 -15.27 -2.11 47.18
CA THR A 653 -16.50 -1.62 46.53
C THR A 653 -16.16 -0.55 45.48
N GLU A 654 -17.10 -0.22 44.58
CA GLU A 654 -16.92 0.86 43.59
C GLU A 654 -16.61 2.20 44.26
N GLU A 655 -17.39 2.60 45.27
CA GLU A 655 -17.13 3.82 46.05
C GLU A 655 -15.70 3.88 46.63
N LYS A 656 -15.21 2.77 47.21
CA LYS A 656 -13.84 2.72 47.74
C LYS A 656 -12.77 2.76 46.64
N ARG A 657 -13.08 2.27 45.43
CA ARG A 657 -12.18 2.39 44.26
C ARG A 657 -12.12 3.84 43.80
N ASP A 658 -13.25 4.53 43.73
CA ASP A 658 -13.31 5.95 43.35
C ASP A 658 -12.54 6.82 44.34
N GLU A 659 -12.74 6.61 45.65
CA GLU A 659 -11.97 7.30 46.70
C GLU A 659 -10.46 7.07 46.56
N LEU A 660 -10.03 5.84 46.24
CA LEU A 660 -8.63 5.50 46.03
C LEU A 660 -8.07 6.26 44.81
N MET A 661 -8.81 6.31 43.70
CA MET A 661 -8.36 7.02 42.50
C MET A 661 -8.32 8.54 42.69
N GLN A 662 -9.23 9.11 43.48
CA GLN A 662 -9.21 10.53 43.87
C GLN A 662 -8.00 10.87 44.76
N ALA A 663 -7.63 9.97 45.69
CA ALA A 663 -6.44 10.14 46.52
C ALA A 663 -5.15 10.13 45.67
N ILE A 664 -5.04 9.18 44.74
CA ILE A 664 -3.94 9.12 43.77
C ILE A 664 -3.91 10.39 42.90
N ASN A 665 -5.08 10.86 42.47
CA ASN A 665 -5.19 12.07 41.64
C ASN A 665 -4.69 13.32 42.34
N THR A 666 -5.01 13.47 43.62
CA THR A 666 -4.54 14.60 44.41
C THR A 666 -3.01 14.62 44.46
N MET A 667 -2.37 13.48 44.76
CA MET A 667 -0.91 13.36 44.76
C MET A 667 -0.28 13.64 43.38
N ALA A 668 -0.89 13.11 42.31
CA ALA A 668 -0.38 13.28 40.96
C ALA A 668 -0.45 14.75 40.50
N LEU A 669 -1.55 15.45 40.80
CA LEU A 669 -1.73 16.86 40.45
C LEU A 669 -0.84 17.80 41.28
N GLU A 670 -0.65 17.53 42.57
CA GLU A 670 0.28 18.29 43.42
C GLU A 670 1.73 18.19 42.91
N GLN A 671 2.12 16.97 42.52
CA GLN A 671 3.43 16.73 41.93
C GLN A 671 3.57 17.42 40.57
N PHE A 672 2.55 17.33 39.72
CA PHE A 672 2.54 18.01 38.43
C PHE A 672 2.65 19.54 38.61
N ALA A 673 1.90 20.14 39.53
CA ALA A 673 1.96 21.57 39.82
C ALA A 673 3.39 22.00 40.20
N THR A 674 4.03 21.24 41.07
CA THR A 674 5.41 21.49 41.53
C THR A 674 6.40 21.39 40.38
N VAL A 675 6.30 20.33 39.57
CA VAL A 675 7.21 20.11 38.45
C VAL A 675 7.00 21.13 37.33
N LEU A 676 5.75 21.49 37.03
CA LEU A 676 5.40 22.48 36.01
C LEU A 676 6.01 23.84 36.34
N ARG A 677 5.87 24.33 37.59
CA ARG A 677 6.54 25.57 38.03
C ARG A 677 8.05 25.48 37.88
N ALA A 678 8.64 24.35 38.29
CA ALA A 678 10.08 24.15 38.27
C ALA A 678 10.66 23.95 36.86
N SER A 679 9.82 23.80 35.84
CA SER A 679 10.20 23.60 34.43
C SER A 679 9.78 24.78 33.55
N ALA A 680 9.30 25.87 34.16
CA ALA A 680 8.87 27.08 33.47
C ALA A 680 9.79 28.27 33.78
N THR A 681 10.03 29.11 32.79
CA THR A 681 10.64 30.45 32.95
C THR A 681 9.59 31.49 32.58
N GLY A 682 8.91 32.06 33.58
CA GLY A 682 7.70 32.85 33.36
C GLY A 682 6.56 31.98 32.85
N VAL A 683 6.07 32.23 31.63
CA VAL A 683 5.01 31.44 30.97
C VAL A 683 5.56 30.42 29.97
N THR A 684 6.87 30.44 29.69
CA THR A 684 7.51 29.52 28.75
C THR A 684 7.86 28.22 29.46
N ILE A 685 7.40 27.09 28.92
CA ILE A 685 7.54 25.75 29.52
C ILE A 685 8.59 24.94 28.76
N ASP A 686 9.56 24.38 29.48
CA ASP A 686 10.46 23.34 28.98
C ASP A 686 9.80 21.97 29.14
N TYR A 687 9.23 21.47 28.05
CA TYR A 687 8.53 20.18 28.03
C TYR A 687 9.47 18.97 28.22
N ALA A 688 10.74 19.07 27.83
CA ALA A 688 11.69 18.00 28.00
C ALA A 688 12.07 17.85 29.48
N GLU A 689 12.35 18.96 30.16
CA GLU A 689 12.63 18.94 31.61
C GLU A 689 11.38 18.60 32.43
N LEU A 690 10.19 19.09 32.04
CA LEU A 690 8.91 18.71 32.64
C LEU A 690 8.73 17.18 32.63
N ASN A 691 8.88 16.54 31.47
CA ASN A 691 8.75 15.09 31.36
C ASN A 691 9.82 14.33 32.11
N LYS A 692 11.06 14.81 32.11
CA LYS A 692 12.14 14.18 32.89
C LYS A 692 11.83 14.15 34.37
N LYS A 693 11.36 15.26 34.94
CA LYS A 693 10.97 15.35 36.35
C LYS A 693 9.70 14.56 36.68
N LEU A 694 8.73 14.46 35.75
CA LEU A 694 7.56 13.59 35.92
C LEU A 694 7.94 12.10 35.90
N ASP A 695 8.89 11.70 35.03
CA ASP A 695 9.43 10.33 35.02
C ASP A 695 10.15 10.01 36.34
N GLU A 696 10.96 10.93 36.86
CA GLU A 696 11.59 10.80 38.18
C GLU A 696 10.56 10.64 39.31
N ALA A 697 9.45 11.39 39.26
CA ALA A 697 8.38 11.33 40.25
C ALA A 697 7.65 9.98 40.29
N ARG A 698 7.68 9.18 39.21
CA ARG A 698 7.05 7.85 39.18
C ARG A 698 7.53 6.94 40.30
N VAL A 699 8.80 7.06 40.69
CA VAL A 699 9.43 6.19 41.70
C VAL A 699 8.66 6.28 43.01
N GLU A 700 8.47 7.49 43.52
CA GLU A 700 7.81 7.76 44.80
C GLU A 700 6.30 7.56 44.69
N LEU A 701 5.67 8.07 43.62
CA LEU A 701 4.23 7.99 43.46
C LEU A 701 3.75 6.54 43.33
N ALA A 702 4.44 5.70 42.55
CA ALA A 702 4.04 4.29 42.41
C ALA A 702 4.18 3.50 43.72
N GLU A 703 5.16 3.83 44.57
CA GLU A 703 5.27 3.25 45.91
C GLU A 703 4.09 3.65 46.79
N LYS A 704 3.84 4.95 46.94
CA LYS A 704 2.71 5.48 47.72
C LYS A 704 1.36 4.97 47.23
N SER A 705 1.15 4.86 45.92
CA SER A 705 -0.09 4.31 45.34
C SER A 705 -0.32 2.85 45.73
N ARG A 706 0.75 2.03 45.83
CA ARG A 706 0.64 0.63 46.30
C ARG A 706 0.30 0.56 47.78
N GLU A 707 0.87 1.45 48.59
CA GLU A 707 0.54 1.57 50.01
C GLU A 707 -0.93 1.96 50.21
N LEU A 708 -1.40 2.99 49.49
CA LEU A 708 -2.80 3.44 49.52
C LEU A 708 -3.77 2.32 49.13
N LEU A 709 -3.42 1.51 48.13
CA LEU A 709 -4.22 0.36 47.73
C LEU A 709 -4.37 -0.64 48.89
N VAL A 710 -3.26 -1.04 49.52
CA VAL A 710 -3.29 -1.97 50.65
C VAL A 710 -4.05 -1.36 51.83
N ASP A 711 -3.85 -0.08 52.12
CA ASP A 711 -4.55 0.63 53.19
C ASP A 711 -6.07 0.62 52.98
N LYS A 712 -6.53 0.89 51.76
CA LYS A 712 -7.96 0.83 51.44
C LYS A 712 -8.52 -0.58 51.49
N ILE A 713 -7.76 -1.60 51.09
CA ILE A 713 -8.18 -3.00 51.22
C ILE A 713 -8.37 -3.37 52.69
N MET A 714 -7.49 -2.90 53.57
CA MET A 714 -7.54 -3.20 55.01
C MET A 714 -8.56 -2.33 55.77
N ALA A 715 -8.91 -1.16 55.25
CA ALA A 715 -9.79 -0.20 55.90
C ALA A 715 -11.19 -0.79 56.23
N GLY A 716 -11.54 -0.75 57.52
CA GLY A 716 -12.82 -1.22 58.04
C GLY A 716 -12.92 -2.74 58.26
N ARG A 717 -11.83 -3.50 58.04
CA ARG A 717 -11.77 -4.94 58.38
C ARG A 717 -11.35 -5.13 59.83
N ASN A 718 -11.89 -6.16 60.49
CA ASN A 718 -11.41 -6.56 61.81
C ASN A 718 -10.04 -7.25 61.70
N GLN A 719 -9.36 -7.37 62.83
CA GLN A 719 -7.99 -7.84 62.89
C GLN A 719 -7.81 -9.31 62.42
N GLN A 720 -8.80 -10.17 62.70
CA GLN A 720 -8.78 -11.56 62.25
C GLN A 720 -8.91 -11.65 60.72
N SER A 721 -9.86 -10.92 60.12
CA SER A 721 -10.03 -10.88 58.67
C SER A 721 -8.82 -10.32 57.93
N ILE A 722 -8.10 -9.36 58.53
CA ILE A 722 -6.83 -8.84 57.99
C ILE A 722 -5.76 -9.95 57.98
N ALA A 723 -5.61 -10.69 59.08
CA ALA A 723 -4.63 -11.77 59.19
C ALA A 723 -4.92 -12.91 58.20
N GLU A 724 -6.17 -13.35 58.09
CA GLU A 724 -6.60 -14.41 57.17
C GLU A 724 -6.37 -14.03 55.70
N LEU A 725 -6.79 -12.82 55.30
CA LEU A 725 -6.57 -12.32 53.93
C LEU A 725 -5.07 -12.18 53.61
N SER A 726 -4.29 -11.65 54.56
CA SER A 726 -2.85 -11.46 54.38
C SER A 726 -2.14 -12.80 54.21
N ALA A 727 -2.45 -13.81 55.04
CA ALA A 727 -1.89 -15.14 54.93
C ALA A 727 -2.20 -15.78 53.56
N LEU A 728 -3.46 -15.69 53.12
CA LEU A 728 -3.90 -16.20 51.82
C LEU A 728 -3.13 -15.57 50.65
N LEU A 729 -3.00 -14.24 50.65
CA LEU A 729 -2.30 -13.51 49.60
C LEU A 729 -0.79 -13.77 49.65
N ILE A 730 -0.19 -13.83 50.84
CA ILE A 730 1.25 -14.09 50.99
C ILE A 730 1.64 -15.47 50.46
N GLU A 731 0.81 -16.48 50.73
CA GLU A 731 1.03 -17.84 50.26
C GLU A 731 0.94 -17.93 48.73
N LYS A 732 -0.07 -17.28 48.14
CA LYS A 732 -0.46 -17.53 46.74
C LYS A 732 0.07 -16.53 45.71
N LEU A 733 0.40 -15.30 46.11
CA LEU A 733 0.88 -14.30 45.17
C LEU A 733 2.24 -14.70 44.58
N ASP A 734 2.30 -14.72 43.26
CA ASP A 734 3.50 -14.97 42.48
C ASP A 734 3.55 -14.06 41.25
N LYS A 735 4.61 -14.19 40.45
CA LYS A 735 4.77 -13.37 39.23
C LYS A 735 3.61 -13.58 38.26
N HIS A 736 3.13 -14.81 38.13
CA HIS A 736 2.07 -15.15 37.18
C HIS A 736 0.73 -14.50 37.55
N SER A 737 0.48 -14.30 38.84
CA SER A 737 -0.71 -13.61 39.38
C SER A 737 -0.88 -12.22 38.77
N PHE A 738 0.21 -11.46 38.62
CA PHE A 738 0.19 -10.13 38.02
C PHE A 738 0.25 -10.17 36.49
N THR A 739 1.04 -11.06 35.89
CA THR A 739 1.14 -11.11 34.42
C THR A 739 -0.13 -11.65 33.75
N SER A 740 -0.88 -12.55 34.39
CA SER A 740 -2.13 -13.13 33.88
C SER A 740 -3.36 -12.24 34.06
N THR A 741 -3.18 -11.04 34.63
CA THR A 741 -4.25 -10.04 34.82
C THR A 741 -3.93 -8.71 34.15
N THR A 742 -2.95 -8.69 33.25
CA THR A 742 -2.57 -7.51 32.46
C THR A 742 -3.52 -7.30 31.27
N ALA A 743 -4.76 -6.91 31.57
CA ALA A 743 -5.75 -6.34 30.66
C ALA A 743 -6.96 -5.85 31.48
N THR A 744 -7.53 -4.68 31.14
CA THR A 744 -8.68 -4.08 31.85
C THR A 744 -10.01 -4.76 31.47
N GLY A 745 -10.14 -5.26 30.24
CA GLY A 745 -11.39 -5.81 29.71
C GLY A 745 -12.45 -4.75 29.41
N TRP A 746 -12.06 -3.47 29.37
CA TRP A 746 -12.92 -2.33 29.01
C TRP A 746 -12.50 -1.72 27.68
N ASP A 747 -13.47 -1.15 26.96
CA ASP A 747 -13.15 -0.31 25.81
C ASP A 747 -12.51 1.00 26.31
N TYR A 748 -11.59 1.56 25.53
CA TYR A 748 -10.92 2.80 25.86
C TYR A 748 -11.21 3.87 24.80
N PHE A 749 -11.65 5.04 25.22
CA PHE A 749 -12.00 6.16 24.37
C PHE A 749 -11.21 7.40 24.74
N ARG A 750 -10.60 8.06 23.75
CA ARG A 750 -9.86 9.31 23.97
C ARG A 750 -10.08 10.33 22.87
N THR A 751 -10.22 11.59 23.28
CA THR A 751 -10.18 12.75 22.38
C THR A 751 -8.87 13.54 22.56
N ASP A 752 -8.44 14.21 21.50
CA ASP A 752 -7.27 15.09 21.47
C ASP A 752 -7.61 16.33 20.64
N VAL A 753 -7.65 17.50 21.30
CA VAL A 753 -8.01 18.78 20.67
C VAL A 753 -6.94 19.22 19.67
N ASP A 754 -5.66 19.08 20.01
CA ASP A 754 -4.54 19.62 19.22
C ASP A 754 -4.28 18.78 17.94
N ASN A 755 -4.66 17.51 17.98
CA ASN A 755 -4.59 16.61 16.84
C ASN A 755 -5.94 16.42 16.13
N GLU A 756 -7.02 17.05 16.60
CA GLU A 756 -8.39 16.91 16.06
C GLU A 756 -8.78 15.43 15.85
N ASN A 757 -8.43 14.56 16.82
CA ASN A 757 -8.59 13.11 16.73
C ASN A 757 -9.46 12.56 17.86
N SER A 758 -10.25 11.54 17.53
CA SER A 758 -10.99 10.69 18.45
C SER A 758 -10.60 9.23 18.20
N ILE A 759 -10.27 8.49 19.26
CA ILE A 759 -9.75 7.12 19.15
C ILE A 759 -10.48 6.21 20.13
N LEU A 760 -11.07 5.14 19.59
CA LEU A 760 -11.66 4.04 20.34
C LEU A 760 -10.75 2.80 20.20
N ILE A 761 -10.43 2.16 21.32
CA ILE A 761 -9.63 0.94 21.38
C ILE A 761 -10.48 -0.14 22.04
N SER A 762 -10.67 -1.27 21.34
CA SER A 762 -11.51 -2.35 21.85
C SER A 762 -10.90 -3.05 23.06
N ALA A 763 -11.78 -3.56 23.92
CA ALA A 763 -11.44 -4.40 25.05
C ALA A 763 -10.84 -5.75 24.65
N THR A 764 -10.04 -6.32 25.55
CA THR A 764 -9.73 -7.75 25.56
C THR A 764 -9.49 -8.21 27.01
N ASN A 765 -9.80 -9.48 27.30
CA ASN A 765 -9.46 -10.12 28.56
C ASN A 765 -8.19 -10.97 28.47
N GLU A 766 -7.71 -11.21 27.25
CA GLU A 766 -6.51 -11.99 27.01
C GLU A 766 -5.28 -11.09 27.18
N THR A 767 -4.19 -11.63 27.72
CA THR A 767 -2.99 -10.84 28.01
C THR A 767 -1.84 -11.15 27.07
N ALA A 768 -0.99 -10.17 26.78
CA ALA A 768 0.21 -10.38 25.97
C ALA A 768 1.28 -11.26 26.64
N HIS A 769 1.22 -11.38 27.97
CA HIS A 769 2.18 -12.10 28.80
C HIS A 769 1.76 -13.53 29.14
N ASP A 770 0.48 -13.87 28.97
CA ASP A 770 -0.08 -15.18 29.29
C ASP A 770 -0.78 -15.82 28.08
N LYS A 771 0.03 -16.29 27.12
CA LYS A 771 -0.45 -16.77 25.82
C LYS A 771 -0.92 -18.22 25.90
N HIS A 772 -2.14 -18.45 25.42
CA HIS A 772 -2.77 -19.77 25.38
C HIS A 772 -3.02 -20.23 23.95
N TYR A 773 -3.11 -21.56 23.77
CA TYR A 773 -3.53 -22.15 22.50
C TYR A 773 -5.02 -21.89 22.27
N GLY A 774 -5.41 -21.61 21.04
CA GLY A 774 -6.80 -21.37 20.64
C GLY A 774 -6.95 -20.11 19.79
N ASP A 775 -7.92 -20.13 18.88
CA ASP A 775 -8.13 -19.09 17.87
C ASP A 775 -8.53 -17.75 18.52
N ASP A 776 -9.38 -17.80 19.54
CA ASP A 776 -9.86 -16.66 20.35
C ASP A 776 -8.89 -16.26 21.47
N LYS A 777 -7.80 -17.02 21.69
CA LYS A 777 -6.78 -16.77 22.73
C LYS A 777 -5.70 -15.81 22.27
N LEU A 778 -6.12 -14.76 21.58
CA LEU A 778 -5.30 -13.68 21.09
C LEU A 778 -5.71 -12.38 21.77
N ALA A 779 -4.76 -11.67 22.40
CA ALA A 779 -5.00 -10.34 22.97
C ALA A 779 -5.03 -9.25 21.89
N ILE A 780 -5.92 -9.44 20.91
CA ILE A 780 -6.17 -8.49 19.82
C ILE A 780 -7.00 -7.32 20.34
N ARG A 781 -6.68 -6.12 19.87
CA ARG A 781 -7.45 -4.90 20.11
C ARG A 781 -7.62 -4.16 18.80
N VAL A 782 -8.86 -3.84 18.45
CA VAL A 782 -9.20 -3.05 17.27
C VAL A 782 -9.08 -1.57 17.62
N ILE A 783 -8.44 -0.79 16.75
CA ILE A 783 -8.25 0.65 16.91
C ILE A 783 -9.11 1.34 15.84
N THR A 784 -10.13 2.08 16.28
CA THR A 784 -10.99 2.88 15.40
C THR A 784 -10.66 4.36 15.59
N ARG A 785 -10.44 5.08 14.50
CA ARG A 785 -10.09 6.51 14.50
C ARG A 785 -11.17 7.33 13.79
N CYS A 786 -11.52 8.46 14.38
CA CYS A 786 -12.44 9.46 13.83
C CYS A 786 -11.84 10.86 13.98
N HIS A 787 -12.34 11.80 13.18
CA HIS A 787 -11.99 13.22 13.32
C HIS A 787 -12.82 13.83 14.45
N TYR A 788 -12.17 14.57 15.33
CA TYR A 788 -12.80 15.32 16.40
C TYR A 788 -12.76 16.80 16.06
N ASP A 789 -13.93 17.45 15.98
CA ASP A 789 -14.04 18.89 15.85
C ASP A 789 -14.13 19.51 17.26
N PRO A 790 -13.05 20.12 17.77
CA PRO A 790 -13.06 20.69 19.10
C PRO A 790 -13.91 21.95 19.24
N THR A 791 -14.27 22.61 18.12
CA THR A 791 -15.09 23.84 18.13
C THR A 791 -16.54 23.50 18.41
N ASN A 792 -17.05 22.50 17.70
CA ASN A 792 -18.42 22.03 17.85
C ASN A 792 -18.56 20.88 18.87
N GLN A 793 -17.43 20.35 19.34
CA GLN A 793 -17.33 19.18 20.22
C GLN A 793 -18.02 17.95 19.62
N THR A 794 -17.88 17.77 18.30
CA THR A 794 -18.49 16.66 17.56
C THR A 794 -17.45 15.71 16.98
N VAL A 795 -17.84 14.46 16.79
CA VAL A 795 -17.02 13.44 16.13
C VAL A 795 -17.60 13.12 14.75
N ARG A 796 -16.75 13.06 13.73
CA ARG A 796 -17.10 12.71 12.35
C ARG A 796 -16.14 11.69 11.76
N GLU A 797 -16.54 11.01 10.70
CA GLU A 797 -15.70 10.05 9.98
C GLU A 797 -14.47 10.73 9.34
N HIS A 798 -13.38 9.97 9.20
CA HIS A 798 -12.26 10.39 8.33
C HIS A 798 -12.60 10.09 6.86
N ASP A 799 -12.06 10.90 5.95
CA ASP A 799 -12.21 10.69 4.51
C ASP A 799 -11.51 9.40 4.05
N ASN A 800 -10.37 9.06 4.67
CA ASN A 800 -9.57 7.86 4.39
C ASN A 800 -9.46 6.94 5.62
N PRO A 801 -10.52 6.18 5.95
CA PRO A 801 -10.53 5.31 7.12
C PRO A 801 -9.73 4.02 6.88
N THR A 802 -8.96 3.62 7.88
CA THR A 802 -8.24 2.35 7.93
C THR A 802 -8.72 1.51 9.08
N ILE A 803 -8.69 0.20 8.90
CA ILE A 803 -9.00 -0.75 9.96
C ILE A 803 -7.68 -1.24 10.52
N GLU A 804 -7.40 -0.85 11.76
CA GLU A 804 -6.17 -1.21 12.45
C GLU A 804 -6.52 -2.16 13.59
N ALA A 805 -5.73 -3.23 13.75
CA ALA A 805 -5.75 -3.98 14.99
C ALA A 805 -4.34 -4.23 15.51
N ARG A 806 -4.18 -3.97 16.80
CA ARG A 806 -2.97 -4.29 17.53
C ARG A 806 -3.04 -5.74 17.99
N VAL A 807 -1.96 -6.48 17.77
CA VAL A 807 -1.79 -7.87 18.22
C VAL A 807 -0.42 -8.06 18.86
N PRO A 808 -0.31 -8.63 20.08
CA PRO A 808 0.98 -9.13 20.51
C PRO A 808 1.41 -10.26 19.56
N SER A 809 2.70 -10.61 19.57
CA SER A 809 3.17 -11.79 18.83
C SER A 809 2.30 -13.00 19.14
N MET A 810 1.75 -13.62 18.10
CA MET A 810 0.80 -14.73 18.25
C MET A 810 1.48 -16.05 18.66
N ALA A 811 2.79 -16.17 18.41
CA ALA A 811 3.49 -17.43 18.57
C ALA A 811 3.69 -17.80 20.06
N ILE A 812 3.17 -18.96 20.44
CA ILE A 812 3.49 -19.63 21.70
C ILE A 812 4.86 -20.28 21.57
N LYS A 813 5.70 -20.12 22.60
CA LYS A 813 7.10 -20.56 22.57
C LYS A 813 7.25 -22.04 22.92
N SER A 814 6.48 -22.52 23.88
CA SER A 814 6.42 -23.90 24.34
C SER A 814 5.76 -24.81 23.29
N GLY A 815 6.01 -26.11 23.39
CA GLY A 815 5.43 -27.11 22.49
C GLY A 815 6.17 -27.30 21.16
N SER A 816 5.61 -28.15 20.31
CA SER A 816 6.19 -28.47 19.00
C SER A 816 6.00 -27.33 18.00
N HIS A 817 6.92 -27.23 17.03
CA HIS A 817 6.85 -26.25 15.94
C HIS A 817 5.51 -26.35 15.18
N LYS A 818 5.09 -27.57 14.83
CA LYS A 818 3.84 -27.84 14.10
C LYS A 818 2.62 -27.32 14.86
N LYS A 819 2.53 -27.59 16.18
CA LYS A 819 1.41 -27.14 17.01
C LYS A 819 1.35 -25.61 17.09
N ALA A 820 2.50 -24.95 17.23
CA ALA A 820 2.57 -23.48 17.28
C ALA A 820 2.22 -22.82 15.94
N VAL A 821 2.60 -23.44 14.81
CA VAL A 821 2.26 -22.95 13.47
C VAL A 821 0.76 -23.10 13.19
N GLU A 822 0.14 -24.22 13.61
CA GLU A 822 -1.30 -24.45 13.48
C GLU A 822 -2.12 -23.48 14.36
N ASP A 823 -1.67 -23.19 15.58
CA ASP A 823 -2.29 -22.19 16.45
C ASP A 823 -2.27 -20.78 15.83
N ILE A 824 -1.15 -20.42 15.19
CA ILE A 824 -1.05 -19.15 14.46
C ILE A 824 -2.05 -19.11 13.29
N ARG A 825 -2.21 -20.21 12.55
CA ARG A 825 -3.21 -20.30 11.47
C ARG A 825 -4.61 -19.94 11.97
N GLY A 826 -5.01 -20.49 13.12
CA GLY A 826 -6.31 -20.23 13.76
C GLY A 826 -6.46 -18.77 14.21
N LYS A 827 -5.48 -18.25 14.95
CA LYS A 827 -5.45 -16.85 15.42
C LYS A 827 -5.46 -15.82 14.30
N LEU A 828 -4.74 -16.09 13.22
CA LEU A 828 -4.77 -15.25 12.01
C LEU A 828 -6.16 -15.26 11.36
N GLY A 829 -6.86 -16.39 11.37
CA GLY A 829 -8.26 -16.48 10.91
C GLY A 829 -9.21 -15.67 11.77
N TYR A 830 -9.09 -15.74 13.10
CA TYR A 830 -9.87 -14.92 14.03
C TYR A 830 -9.62 -13.43 13.82
N ALA A 831 -8.35 -13.02 13.72
CA ALA A 831 -7.98 -11.62 13.48
C ALA A 831 -8.51 -11.08 12.14
N HIS A 832 -8.43 -11.88 11.07
CA HIS A 832 -8.99 -11.51 9.76
C HIS A 832 -10.51 -11.33 9.83
N GLN A 833 -11.23 -12.19 10.56
CA GLN A 833 -12.69 -12.07 10.72
C GLN A 833 -13.06 -10.76 11.42
N LEU A 834 -12.37 -10.40 12.50
CA LEU A 834 -12.62 -9.13 13.21
C LEU A 834 -12.38 -7.91 12.32
N LEU A 835 -11.27 -7.89 11.59
CA LEU A 835 -10.94 -6.77 10.70
C LEU A 835 -11.91 -6.66 9.51
N THR A 836 -12.30 -7.78 8.90
CA THR A 836 -13.21 -7.75 7.74
C THR A 836 -14.66 -7.44 8.13
N ALA A 837 -15.06 -7.72 9.37
CA ALA A 837 -16.36 -7.26 9.90
C ALA A 837 -16.43 -5.73 9.98
N LYS A 838 -15.30 -5.05 10.20
CA LYS A 838 -15.17 -3.58 10.20
C LYS A 838 -15.12 -2.96 8.81
N ASN A 839 -15.10 -3.74 7.73
CA ASN A 839 -15.28 -3.24 6.37
C ASN A 839 -15.60 -4.41 5.44
N THR A 840 -16.88 -4.75 5.38
CA THR A 840 -17.38 -5.89 4.60
C THR A 840 -17.17 -5.72 3.09
N THR A 841 -16.84 -4.51 2.62
CA THR A 841 -16.58 -4.23 1.20
C THR A 841 -15.10 -4.42 0.81
N TYR A 842 -14.21 -4.56 1.78
CA TYR A 842 -12.80 -4.82 1.52
C TYR A 842 -12.53 -6.33 1.39
N GLY A 843 -12.24 -6.78 0.16
CA GLY A 843 -11.87 -8.17 -0.16
C GLY A 843 -10.39 -8.38 -0.46
N GLY A 844 -9.52 -7.41 -0.11
CA GLY A 844 -8.07 -7.50 -0.32
C GLY A 844 -7.35 -8.21 0.85
N PRO A 845 -6.02 -8.31 0.79
CA PRO A 845 -5.24 -8.95 1.85
C PRO A 845 -5.16 -8.06 3.10
N VAL A 846 -5.05 -8.69 4.28
CA VAL A 846 -4.66 -8.03 5.52
C VAL A 846 -3.14 -8.05 5.63
N ILE A 847 -2.53 -6.90 5.90
CA ILE A 847 -1.08 -6.82 6.07
C ILE A 847 -0.74 -6.96 7.55
N TYR A 848 0.07 -7.96 7.89
CA TYR A 848 0.60 -8.14 9.24
C TYR A 848 1.99 -7.52 9.36
N ASN A 849 2.01 -6.28 9.84
CA ASN A 849 3.19 -5.49 10.22
C ASN A 849 3.84 -6.09 11.48
N LEU A 850 4.67 -7.10 11.26
CA LEU A 850 5.37 -7.82 12.31
C LEU A 850 6.65 -7.07 12.70
N LEU A 851 6.60 -6.35 13.80
CA LEU A 851 7.69 -5.49 14.29
C LEU A 851 8.79 -6.29 15.03
N THR A 852 8.89 -7.59 14.77
CA THR A 852 9.77 -8.51 15.52
C THR A 852 11.16 -8.56 14.90
N SER A 853 12.18 -8.47 15.74
CA SER A 853 13.58 -8.60 15.38
C SER A 853 13.92 -9.92 14.66
N LEU A 854 14.86 -9.84 13.71
CA LEU A 854 15.45 -10.99 13.04
C LEU A 854 16.97 -11.03 13.35
N HIS A 855 17.44 -12.15 13.91
CA HIS A 855 18.84 -12.41 14.25
C HIS A 855 19.31 -13.72 13.59
N THR A 856 20.60 -14.08 13.71
CA THR A 856 21.06 -15.40 13.25
C THR A 856 20.40 -16.52 14.04
N LYS A 857 20.07 -17.65 13.39
CA LYS A 857 19.58 -18.86 14.06
C LYS A 857 20.48 -19.36 15.21
N ALA A 858 21.80 -19.16 15.14
CA ALA A 858 22.72 -19.50 16.23
C ALA A 858 22.43 -18.72 17.53
N TYR A 859 21.86 -17.53 17.40
CA TYR A 859 21.53 -16.64 18.52
C TYR A 859 20.30 -17.12 19.30
N ASP A 860 19.38 -17.88 18.67
CA ASP A 860 18.18 -18.45 19.31
C ASP A 860 18.51 -19.32 20.55
N ASN A 861 19.71 -19.92 20.58
CA ASN A 861 20.21 -20.78 21.65
C ASN A 861 21.29 -20.11 22.52
N SER A 862 21.60 -18.83 22.29
CA SER A 862 22.60 -18.08 23.07
C SER A 862 22.08 -17.72 24.46
N PHE A 863 22.99 -17.49 25.42
CA PHE A 863 22.63 -17.00 26.76
C PHE A 863 21.78 -15.71 26.71
N PHE A 864 22.03 -14.84 25.73
CA PHE A 864 21.34 -13.56 25.53
C PHE A 864 19.92 -13.68 24.96
N GLU A 865 19.59 -14.73 24.20
CA GLU A 865 18.27 -14.89 23.55
C GLU A 865 17.50 -16.15 23.96
N SER A 866 18.08 -17.05 24.76
CA SER A 866 17.48 -18.34 25.18
C SER A 866 16.07 -18.21 25.78
N ALA A 867 15.79 -17.09 26.46
CA ALA A 867 14.46 -16.75 26.99
C ALA A 867 13.56 -16.01 25.98
N ASN A 868 14.14 -15.32 25.00
CA ASN A 868 13.44 -14.48 24.04
C ASN A 868 13.02 -15.25 22.78
N LYS A 869 13.91 -15.81 21.95
CA LYS A 869 13.53 -16.54 20.71
C LYS A 869 12.67 -15.69 19.74
N GLN A 870 13.06 -14.43 19.49
CA GLN A 870 12.30 -13.51 18.62
C GLN A 870 12.26 -14.02 17.17
N ARG A 871 13.42 -14.44 16.65
CA ARG A 871 13.52 -14.99 15.30
C ARG A 871 12.71 -16.28 15.13
N ALA A 872 12.72 -17.17 16.12
CA ALA A 872 11.86 -18.37 16.09
C ALA A 872 10.35 -18.05 16.10
N SER A 873 9.92 -17.01 16.82
CA SER A 873 8.54 -16.52 16.76
C SER A 873 8.17 -16.01 15.37
N ALA A 874 9.02 -15.17 14.76
CA ALA A 874 8.79 -14.66 13.41
C ALA A 874 8.72 -15.80 12.38
N ALA A 875 9.63 -16.78 12.49
CA ALA A 875 9.63 -17.98 11.65
C ALA A 875 8.33 -18.79 11.74
N ARG A 876 7.74 -18.93 12.94
CA ARG A 876 6.44 -19.59 13.13
C ARG A 876 5.29 -18.77 12.54
N ILE A 877 5.34 -17.44 12.69
CA ILE A 877 4.31 -16.54 12.15
C ILE A 877 4.29 -16.58 10.62
N LEU A 878 5.44 -16.48 9.96
CA LEU A 878 5.55 -16.59 8.50
C LEU A 878 4.94 -17.91 8.01
N LYS A 879 5.31 -19.04 8.63
CA LYS A 879 4.75 -20.35 8.25
C LYS A 879 3.27 -20.52 8.57
N GLY A 880 2.81 -19.99 9.69
CA GLY A 880 1.38 -19.97 10.04
C GLY A 880 0.57 -19.14 9.04
N SER A 881 1.13 -18.04 8.53
CA SER A 881 0.49 -17.25 7.47
C SER A 881 0.38 -18.01 6.16
N HIS A 882 1.38 -18.81 5.77
CA HIS A 882 1.26 -19.68 4.59
C HIS A 882 0.16 -20.74 4.76
N LEU A 883 0.07 -21.38 5.94
CA LEU A 883 -1.01 -22.33 6.21
C LEU A 883 -2.40 -21.67 6.18
N TYR A 884 -2.51 -20.46 6.72
CA TYR A 884 -3.76 -19.70 6.64
C TYR A 884 -4.11 -19.39 5.19
N ASN A 885 -3.16 -18.89 4.41
CA ASN A 885 -3.37 -18.56 3.01
C ASN A 885 -3.67 -19.79 2.16
N LEU A 886 -3.08 -20.95 2.44
CA LEU A 886 -3.43 -22.22 1.80
C LEU A 886 -4.88 -22.61 2.11
N ALA A 887 -5.34 -22.43 3.36
CA ALA A 887 -6.73 -22.68 3.72
C ALA A 887 -7.70 -21.72 3.00
N GLN A 888 -7.30 -20.47 2.75
CA GLN A 888 -8.09 -19.53 1.95
C GLN A 888 -8.10 -19.90 0.46
N LEU A 889 -6.95 -20.29 -0.10
CA LEU A 889 -6.84 -20.80 -1.47
C LEU A 889 -7.76 -22.01 -1.70
N ASN A 890 -7.77 -22.96 -0.77
CA ASN A 890 -8.66 -24.13 -0.83
C ASN A 890 -10.16 -23.77 -0.76
N LYS A 891 -10.50 -22.58 -0.26
CA LYS A 891 -11.86 -22.01 -0.25
C LYS A 891 -12.15 -21.11 -1.46
N GLY A 892 -11.23 -21.01 -2.42
CA GLY A 892 -11.30 -20.09 -3.57
C GLY A 892 -11.06 -18.62 -3.21
N LYS A 893 -10.72 -18.31 -1.94
CA LYS A 893 -10.52 -16.95 -1.42
C LYS A 893 -9.11 -16.45 -1.70
N VAL A 894 -8.80 -16.21 -2.97
CA VAL A 894 -7.44 -15.91 -3.45
C VAL A 894 -6.95 -14.51 -3.11
N LYS A 895 -7.85 -13.58 -2.76
CA LYS A 895 -7.51 -12.19 -2.38
C LYS A 895 -7.54 -11.93 -0.87
N ALA A 896 -8.35 -12.69 -0.13
CA ALA A 896 -8.51 -12.56 1.32
C ALA A 896 -7.41 -13.33 2.05
N LEU A 897 -6.16 -12.89 1.83
CA LEU A 897 -4.94 -13.50 2.37
C LEU A 897 -4.35 -12.63 3.48
N ILE A 898 -3.35 -13.17 4.18
CA ILE A 898 -2.50 -12.39 5.09
C ILE A 898 -1.08 -12.38 4.57
N TYR A 899 -0.51 -11.18 4.40
CA TYR A 899 0.91 -11.02 4.07
C TYR A 899 1.66 -10.47 5.28
N VAL A 900 2.75 -11.15 5.65
CA VAL A 900 3.57 -10.73 6.79
C VAL A 900 4.67 -9.79 6.33
N GLN A 901 4.54 -8.52 6.72
CA GLN A 901 5.55 -7.49 6.56
C GLN A 901 6.43 -7.45 7.82
N ASN A 902 7.53 -8.20 7.82
CA ASN A 902 8.46 -8.24 8.95
C ASN A 902 9.61 -7.24 8.77
N ILE A 903 9.32 -5.94 8.74
CA ILE A 903 10.37 -4.90 8.79
C ILE A 903 10.76 -4.68 10.25
N PRO A 904 12.01 -4.94 10.65
CA PRO A 904 12.43 -4.73 12.02
C PRO A 904 12.52 -3.23 12.33
N VAL A 905 11.78 -2.79 13.35
CA VAL A 905 11.84 -1.40 13.86
C VAL A 905 12.96 -1.19 14.88
N ASN A 906 13.64 -2.27 15.27
CA ASN A 906 14.76 -2.24 16.18
C ASN A 906 16.09 -2.25 15.40
N GLN A 907 16.90 -1.21 15.57
CA GLN A 907 18.19 -1.06 14.91
C GLN A 907 19.28 -2.01 15.44
N HIS A 908 18.98 -2.83 16.45
CA HIS A 908 19.87 -3.86 17.01
C HIS A 908 19.85 -5.19 16.24
N THR A 909 19.10 -5.25 15.15
CA THR A 909 18.76 -6.50 14.45
C THR A 909 19.36 -6.54 13.05
N LYS A 910 19.25 -7.68 12.36
CA LYS A 910 19.70 -7.78 10.97
C LYS A 910 18.77 -7.00 10.05
N GLU A 911 19.37 -6.35 9.07
CA GLU A 911 18.65 -5.82 7.91
C GLU A 911 18.00 -6.96 7.13
N LEU A 912 16.87 -6.65 6.50
CA LEU A 912 16.27 -7.57 5.53
C LEU A 912 17.19 -7.69 4.32
N ASN A 913 17.31 -8.91 3.76
CA ASN A 913 18.16 -9.14 2.61
C ASN A 913 17.81 -10.48 1.95
N TYR A 914 17.61 -10.47 0.63
CA TYR A 914 17.40 -11.70 -0.17
C TYR A 914 18.57 -12.67 -0.08
N ASN A 915 19.79 -12.17 0.10
CA ASN A 915 21.01 -12.96 0.20
C ASN A 915 21.35 -13.41 1.64
N SER A 916 20.44 -13.21 2.59
CA SER A 916 20.68 -13.64 3.98
C SER A 916 20.78 -15.16 4.08
N LEU A 917 21.83 -15.65 4.75
CA LEU A 917 21.98 -17.08 5.07
C LEU A 917 20.92 -17.58 6.07
N ASP A 918 20.28 -16.68 6.81
CA ASP A 918 19.16 -17.05 7.68
C ASP A 918 17.86 -17.10 6.88
N GLY A 919 17.28 -18.30 6.78
CA GLY A 919 16.09 -18.52 5.96
C GLY A 919 14.86 -17.69 6.35
N ALA A 920 14.68 -17.35 7.63
CA ALA A 920 13.56 -16.52 8.06
C ALA A 920 13.75 -15.05 7.66
N THR A 921 15.00 -14.57 7.64
CA THR A 921 15.33 -13.20 7.20
C THR A 921 15.14 -13.02 5.70
N CYS A 922 15.57 -14.00 4.89
CA CYS A 922 15.32 -13.99 3.45
C CYS A 922 13.81 -14.10 3.13
N GLU A 923 13.09 -14.98 3.83
CA GLU A 923 11.63 -15.09 3.69
C GLU A 923 10.92 -13.78 4.05
N ALA A 924 11.30 -13.18 5.17
CA ALA A 924 10.76 -11.89 5.60
C ALA A 924 10.97 -10.78 4.57
N ALA A 925 12.13 -10.76 3.90
CA ALA A 925 12.40 -9.78 2.84
C ALA A 925 11.47 -9.98 1.64
N LEU A 926 11.31 -11.21 1.15
CA LEU A 926 10.43 -11.53 0.03
C LEU A 926 8.95 -11.27 0.35
N MET A 927 8.49 -11.70 1.53
CA MET A 927 7.11 -11.49 1.97
C MET A 927 6.79 -10.03 2.26
N THR A 928 7.78 -9.24 2.71
CA THR A 928 7.65 -7.79 2.87
C THR A 928 7.47 -7.11 1.52
N ASP A 929 8.26 -7.48 0.50
CA ASP A 929 8.09 -6.90 -0.85
C ASP A 929 6.74 -7.28 -1.46
N LEU A 930 6.25 -8.51 -1.24
CA LEU A 930 4.90 -8.91 -1.66
C LEU A 930 3.80 -8.10 -0.93
N ALA A 931 3.96 -7.86 0.37
CA ALA A 931 3.05 -7.03 1.16
C ALA A 931 3.01 -5.58 0.67
N LEU A 932 4.19 -4.96 0.49
CA LEU A 932 4.31 -3.60 -0.05
C LEU A 932 3.70 -3.50 -1.45
N LEU A 933 3.94 -4.46 -2.33
CA LEU A 933 3.32 -4.48 -3.66
C LEU A 933 1.80 -4.57 -3.61
N ALA A 934 1.24 -5.33 -2.67
CA ALA A 934 -0.21 -5.39 -2.49
C ALA A 934 -0.78 -4.03 -2.07
N THR A 935 -0.12 -3.38 -1.10
CA THR A 935 -0.47 -2.02 -0.64
C THR A 935 -0.33 -0.99 -1.76
N LEU A 936 0.78 -1.00 -2.51
CA LEU A 936 1.03 -0.06 -3.61
C LEU A 936 0.09 -0.29 -4.79
N THR A 937 -0.31 -1.54 -5.07
CA THR A 937 -1.31 -1.85 -6.10
C THR A 937 -2.69 -1.31 -5.73
N TYR A 938 -3.05 -1.30 -4.45
CA TYR A 938 -4.29 -0.65 -3.98
C TYR A 938 -4.29 0.85 -4.31
N HIS A 939 -3.11 1.47 -4.31
CA HIS A 939 -2.87 2.90 -4.59
C HIS A 939 -2.32 3.17 -5.99
N ALA A 940 -2.42 2.22 -6.93
CA ALA A 940 -1.74 2.33 -8.24
C ALA A 940 -2.12 3.59 -9.05
N ALA A 941 -3.32 4.14 -8.84
CA ALA A 941 -3.80 5.34 -9.53
C ALA A 941 -3.12 6.65 -9.09
N VAL A 942 -2.34 6.62 -8.00
CA VAL A 942 -1.50 7.75 -7.55
C VAL A 942 -0.24 7.91 -8.41
N PHE A 943 0.13 6.89 -9.17
CA PHE A 943 1.30 6.91 -10.03
C PHE A 943 0.89 7.20 -11.48
N SER A 944 1.85 7.66 -12.30
CA SER A 944 1.66 7.73 -13.75
C SER A 944 1.21 6.38 -14.31
N PRO A 945 0.38 6.33 -15.37
CA PRO A 945 -0.20 5.07 -15.88
C PRO A 945 0.83 3.95 -16.11
N THR A 946 2.00 4.27 -16.69
CA THR A 946 3.07 3.28 -16.93
C THR A 946 3.65 2.71 -15.64
N MET A 947 3.87 3.56 -14.65
CA MET A 947 4.37 3.15 -13.33
C MET A 947 3.33 2.34 -12.57
N GLY A 948 2.07 2.77 -12.57
CA GLY A 948 0.95 2.04 -11.97
C GLY A 948 0.78 0.65 -12.59
N GLU A 949 0.89 0.52 -13.92
CA GLU A 949 0.87 -0.77 -14.63
C GLU A 949 2.08 -1.64 -14.27
N SER A 950 3.27 -1.06 -14.16
CA SER A 950 4.49 -1.77 -13.75
C SER A 950 4.36 -2.34 -12.32
N ILE A 951 3.90 -1.54 -11.36
CA ILE A 951 3.64 -1.96 -9.97
C ILE A 951 2.59 -3.08 -9.94
N THR A 952 1.48 -2.88 -10.64
CA THR A 952 0.37 -3.86 -10.68
C THR A 952 0.83 -5.17 -11.29
N SER A 953 1.60 -5.13 -12.37
CA SER A 953 2.15 -6.32 -13.03
C SER A 953 3.13 -7.05 -12.12
N ALA A 954 3.97 -6.31 -11.38
CA ALA A 954 4.90 -6.91 -10.44
C ALA A 954 4.18 -7.61 -9.28
N TYR A 955 3.11 -7.00 -8.74
CA TYR A 955 2.25 -7.64 -7.76
C TYR A 955 1.59 -8.90 -8.31
N GLN A 956 1.00 -8.84 -9.51
CA GLN A 956 0.32 -9.98 -10.12
C GLN A 956 1.27 -11.17 -10.33
N PHE A 957 2.50 -10.92 -10.78
CA PHE A 957 3.53 -11.94 -10.93
C PHE A 957 3.92 -12.58 -9.59
N ALA A 958 4.23 -11.75 -8.58
CA ALA A 958 4.62 -12.23 -7.26
C ALA A 958 3.48 -12.98 -6.56
N HIS A 959 2.25 -12.47 -6.67
CA HIS A 959 1.04 -13.07 -6.12
C HIS A 959 0.75 -14.43 -6.77
N ALA A 960 0.77 -14.53 -8.10
CA ALA A 960 0.56 -15.80 -8.80
C ALA A 960 1.61 -16.85 -8.42
N SER A 961 2.88 -16.44 -8.31
CA SER A 961 3.98 -17.30 -7.86
C SER A 961 3.79 -17.77 -6.42
N TYR A 962 3.32 -16.88 -5.54
CA TYR A 962 3.00 -17.21 -4.15
C TYR A 962 1.84 -18.21 -4.06
N LEU A 963 0.74 -18.00 -4.79
CA LEU A 963 -0.38 -18.94 -4.86
C LEU A 963 0.08 -20.33 -5.34
N SER A 964 0.96 -20.39 -6.33
CA SER A 964 1.54 -21.65 -6.83
C SER A 964 2.44 -22.35 -5.79
N PHE A 965 3.03 -21.61 -4.85
CA PHE A 965 3.83 -22.15 -3.77
C PHE A 965 2.98 -22.73 -2.63
N LEU A 966 1.84 -22.10 -2.30
CA LEU A 966 1.04 -22.44 -1.11
C LEU A 966 0.78 -23.94 -0.88
N PRO A 967 0.47 -24.77 -1.90
CA PRO A 967 0.31 -26.22 -1.70
C PRO A 967 1.52 -26.91 -1.07
N GLN A 968 2.75 -26.43 -1.36
CA GLN A 968 3.99 -26.95 -0.79
C GLN A 968 4.13 -26.60 0.70
N ALA A 969 3.46 -25.54 1.17
CA ALA A 969 3.49 -25.09 2.55
C ALA A 969 2.60 -25.91 3.50
N GLY A 970 1.80 -26.87 2.99
CA GLY A 970 0.76 -27.58 3.74
C GLY A 970 1.24 -28.38 4.96
N ASP A 971 2.53 -28.65 5.07
CA ASP A 971 3.13 -29.29 6.25
C ASP A 971 3.49 -28.31 7.38
N GLY A 972 3.44 -27.00 7.12
CA GLY A 972 3.81 -25.94 8.06
C GLY A 972 5.32 -25.75 8.23
N HIS A 973 6.15 -26.27 7.31
CA HIS A 973 7.61 -26.24 7.39
C HIS A 973 8.30 -25.48 6.25
N HIS A 974 7.67 -25.34 5.08
CA HIS A 974 8.29 -24.72 3.90
C HIS A 974 8.18 -23.19 3.91
N TYR A 975 9.13 -22.55 3.21
CA TYR A 975 9.18 -21.12 2.97
C TYR A 975 9.01 -20.84 1.47
N PHE A 976 8.41 -19.71 1.13
CA PHE A 976 8.22 -19.32 -0.26
C PHE A 976 9.57 -19.13 -0.96
N LYS A 977 10.53 -18.46 -0.32
CA LYS A 977 11.86 -18.17 -0.87
C LYS A 977 12.68 -19.42 -1.24
N ASP A 978 12.37 -20.58 -0.66
CA ASP A 978 13.07 -21.84 -0.96
C ASP A 978 12.51 -22.55 -2.20
N SER A 979 11.27 -22.25 -2.57
CA SER A 979 10.59 -22.81 -3.74
C SER A 979 11.13 -22.23 -5.06
N GLN A 980 10.94 -22.93 -6.18
CA GLN A 980 11.29 -22.40 -7.49
C GLN A 980 10.52 -21.11 -7.82
N PRO A 981 9.18 -21.04 -7.63
CA PRO A 981 8.43 -19.80 -7.83
C PRO A 981 8.94 -18.63 -6.98
N GLY A 982 9.38 -18.88 -5.75
CA GLY A 982 9.94 -17.86 -4.87
C GLY A 982 11.29 -17.32 -5.36
N LYS A 983 12.17 -18.19 -5.88
CA LYS A 983 13.45 -17.78 -6.49
C LYS A 983 13.23 -16.94 -7.75
N ASP A 984 12.29 -17.37 -8.59
CA ASP A 984 11.92 -16.63 -9.81
C ASP A 984 11.34 -15.26 -9.45
N THR A 985 10.52 -15.19 -8.39
CA THR A 985 9.98 -13.92 -7.85
C THR A 985 11.09 -13.00 -7.36
N MET A 986 12.05 -13.48 -6.56
CA MET A 986 13.16 -12.65 -6.09
C MET A 986 13.98 -12.07 -7.24
N ASN A 987 14.32 -12.89 -8.25
CA ASN A 987 15.07 -12.44 -9.42
C ASN A 987 14.30 -11.37 -10.21
N PHE A 988 13.02 -11.62 -10.47
CA PHE A 988 12.16 -10.68 -11.16
C PHE A 988 12.04 -9.34 -10.41
N LEU A 989 11.84 -9.37 -9.09
CA LEU A 989 11.74 -8.15 -8.28
C LEU A 989 13.05 -7.37 -8.21
N LEU A 990 14.21 -8.03 -8.18
CA LEU A 990 15.51 -7.36 -8.27
C LEU A 990 15.66 -6.60 -9.59
N GLU A 991 15.22 -7.19 -10.71
CA GLU A 991 15.23 -6.53 -12.02
C GLU A 991 14.25 -5.35 -12.07
N GLN A 992 13.02 -5.52 -11.56
CA GLN A 992 12.03 -4.45 -11.51
C GLN A 992 12.49 -3.26 -10.66
N LYS A 993 13.00 -3.51 -9.44
CA LYS A 993 13.53 -2.46 -8.55
C LYS A 993 14.67 -1.69 -9.19
N LYS A 994 15.57 -2.37 -9.91
CA LYS A 994 16.63 -1.70 -10.69
C LYS A 994 16.06 -0.79 -11.78
N GLY A 995 14.97 -1.20 -12.43
CA GLY A 995 14.22 -0.36 -13.36
C GLY A 995 13.63 0.87 -12.69
N TRP A 996 12.89 0.67 -11.59
CA TRP A 996 12.24 1.75 -10.83
C TRP A 996 13.22 2.77 -10.24
N LYS A 997 14.39 2.31 -9.77
CA LYS A 997 15.44 3.20 -9.25
C LYS A 997 15.96 4.19 -10.31
N ASN A 998 15.97 3.78 -11.57
CA ASN A 998 16.42 4.62 -12.69
C ASN A 998 15.26 5.29 -13.44
N ALA A 999 14.04 5.22 -12.88
CA ALA A 999 12.87 5.80 -13.49
C ALA A 999 12.85 7.33 -13.39
N VAL A 1000 11.96 7.93 -14.18
CA VAL A 1000 11.69 9.38 -14.12
C VAL A 1000 11.28 9.79 -12.70
N PRO A 1001 11.71 10.97 -12.21
CA PRO A 1001 11.22 11.51 -10.94
C PRO A 1001 9.69 11.50 -10.88
N ILE A 1002 9.17 11.04 -9.75
CA ILE A 1002 7.73 10.99 -9.49
C ILE A 1002 7.26 12.41 -9.18
N VAL A 1003 6.19 12.85 -9.82
CA VAL A 1003 5.51 14.10 -9.46
C VAL A 1003 4.82 13.88 -8.10
N PRO A 1004 5.18 14.65 -7.05
CA PRO A 1004 4.59 14.48 -5.73
C PRO A 1004 3.08 14.70 -5.75
N ALA A 1005 2.34 13.81 -5.12
CA ALA A 1005 0.90 13.97 -4.92
C ALA A 1005 0.59 15.12 -3.95
N ALA A 1006 -0.60 15.71 -4.10
CA ALA A 1006 -1.05 16.82 -3.27
C ALA A 1006 -1.62 16.39 -1.92
N ASP A 1007 -2.26 15.21 -1.84
CA ASP A 1007 -2.78 14.64 -0.60
C ASP A 1007 -1.72 13.78 0.12
N LEU A 1008 -1.77 13.76 1.45
CA LEU A 1008 -0.77 13.09 2.27
C LEU A 1008 -0.80 11.56 2.09
N HIS A 1009 -1.98 10.99 1.89
CA HIS A 1009 -2.16 9.55 1.74
C HIS A 1009 -1.46 9.01 0.47
N ALA A 1010 -1.67 9.68 -0.66
CA ALA A 1010 -0.99 9.41 -1.92
C ALA A 1010 0.52 9.67 -1.81
N LEU A 1011 0.93 10.76 -1.15
CA LEU A 1011 2.33 11.11 -0.98
C LEU A 1011 3.08 10.06 -0.12
N ALA A 1012 2.42 9.50 0.89
CA ALA A 1012 2.95 8.37 1.68
C ALA A 1012 3.11 7.10 0.83
N ALA A 1013 2.16 6.81 -0.07
CA ALA A 1013 2.27 5.69 -1.01
C ALA A 1013 3.45 5.87 -1.99
N GLN A 1014 3.63 7.07 -2.54
CA GLN A 1014 4.79 7.39 -3.39
C GLN A 1014 6.12 7.28 -2.64
N THR A 1015 6.14 7.73 -1.38
CA THR A 1015 7.31 7.62 -0.49
C THR A 1015 7.68 6.15 -0.26
N LEU A 1016 6.72 5.30 0.11
CA LEU A 1016 6.94 3.86 0.30
C LEU A 1016 7.40 3.15 -0.96
N PHE A 1017 6.83 3.49 -2.13
CA PHE A 1017 7.30 2.96 -3.39
C PHE A 1017 8.77 3.33 -3.64
N LYS A 1018 9.15 4.59 -3.42
CA LYS A 1018 10.53 5.03 -3.58
C LYS A 1018 11.48 4.33 -2.61
N MET A 1019 11.05 4.13 -1.35
CA MET A 1019 11.79 3.34 -0.36
C MET A 1019 11.99 1.90 -0.84
N MET A 1020 10.93 1.27 -1.37
CA MET A 1020 10.99 -0.10 -1.90
C MET A 1020 11.92 -0.23 -3.11
N ALA A 1021 11.86 0.72 -4.05
CA ALA A 1021 12.72 0.75 -5.23
C ALA A 1021 14.21 0.90 -4.89
N HIS A 1022 14.53 1.51 -3.73
CA HIS A 1022 15.89 1.72 -3.24
C HIS A 1022 16.31 0.73 -2.14
N ASP A 1023 15.47 -0.25 -1.80
CA ASP A 1023 15.63 -1.16 -0.65
C ASP A 1023 15.87 -0.43 0.69
N GLU A 1024 15.39 0.82 0.82
CA GLU A 1024 15.57 1.61 2.04
C GLU A 1024 14.71 1.11 3.20
N HIS A 1025 13.58 0.46 2.93
CA HIS A 1025 12.77 -0.25 3.93
C HIS A 1025 13.49 -1.45 4.54
N GLN A 1026 14.51 -2.00 3.87
CA GLN A 1026 15.32 -3.09 4.40
C GLN A 1026 16.37 -2.61 5.41
N ARG A 1027 16.73 -1.32 5.35
CA ARG A 1027 17.71 -0.69 6.23
C ARG A 1027 17.12 -0.50 7.61
N LYS A 1028 17.84 -0.97 8.62
CA LYS A 1028 17.36 -0.97 10.01
C LYS A 1028 17.03 0.43 10.54
N GLN A 1029 17.73 1.47 10.07
CA GLN A 1029 17.50 2.86 10.46
C GLN A 1029 16.05 3.31 10.18
N PHE A 1030 15.50 2.91 9.03
CA PHE A 1030 14.24 3.42 8.52
C PHE A 1030 13.06 2.47 8.77
N GLY A 1031 13.29 1.35 9.47
CA GLY A 1031 12.26 0.35 9.69
C GLY A 1031 11.01 0.90 10.40
N MET A 1032 11.18 1.80 11.37
CA MET A 1032 10.05 2.45 12.06
C MET A 1032 9.27 3.39 11.14
N LEU A 1033 9.97 4.18 10.32
CA LEU A 1033 9.34 5.07 9.32
C LEU A 1033 8.57 4.25 8.27
N ALA A 1034 9.18 3.19 7.74
CA ALA A 1034 8.55 2.30 6.76
C ALA A 1034 7.25 1.68 7.32
N GLN A 1035 7.30 1.14 8.53
CA GLN A 1035 6.12 0.54 9.18
C GLN A 1035 5.02 1.58 9.46
N ALA A 1036 5.38 2.79 9.91
CA ALA A 1036 4.41 3.86 10.16
C ALA A 1036 3.72 4.32 8.88
N LEU A 1037 4.47 4.54 7.79
CA LEU A 1037 3.89 4.89 6.50
C LEU A 1037 3.01 3.75 5.97
N SER A 1038 3.43 2.48 6.14
CA SER A 1038 2.69 1.31 5.65
C SER A 1038 1.34 1.18 6.34
N VAL A 1039 1.34 1.16 7.68
CA VAL A 1039 0.11 1.08 8.47
C VAL A 1039 -0.83 2.26 8.17
N PHE A 1040 -0.28 3.46 7.95
CA PHE A 1040 -1.08 4.65 7.61
C PHE A 1040 -1.85 4.51 6.28
N ILE A 1041 -1.31 3.81 5.27
CA ILE A 1041 -1.98 3.69 3.97
C ILE A 1041 -2.66 2.36 3.71
N GLU A 1042 -2.52 1.39 4.62
CA GLU A 1042 -3.08 0.06 4.50
C GLU A 1042 -4.59 0.05 4.82
N PRO A 1043 -5.45 -0.48 3.94
CA PRO A 1043 -6.89 -0.53 4.20
C PRO A 1043 -7.26 -1.36 5.43
N ALA A 1044 -6.51 -2.45 5.66
CA ALA A 1044 -6.66 -3.33 6.81
C ALA A 1044 -5.29 -3.82 7.26
N SER A 1045 -4.94 -3.56 8.51
CA SER A 1045 -3.62 -3.86 9.06
C SER A 1045 -3.69 -4.53 10.42
N LEU A 1046 -2.76 -5.47 10.63
CA LEU A 1046 -2.41 -6.04 11.92
C LEU A 1046 -1.02 -5.54 12.29
N ALA A 1047 -0.81 -5.03 13.50
CA ALA A 1047 0.51 -4.57 13.93
C ALA A 1047 0.90 -5.15 15.29
N GLY A 1048 2.17 -5.56 15.42
CA GLY A 1048 2.76 -5.76 16.74
C GLY A 1048 4.00 -6.63 16.85
N CYS A 1049 4.40 -6.90 18.10
CA CYS A 1049 5.70 -7.49 18.45
C CYS A 1049 5.60 -8.47 19.63
N LYS A 1050 6.66 -9.24 19.87
CA LYS A 1050 6.78 -10.24 20.94
C LYS A 1050 7.21 -9.69 22.31
N SER A 1051 7.99 -8.61 22.37
CA SER A 1051 8.53 -8.11 23.65
C SER A 1051 8.18 -6.65 23.93
N ALA A 1052 7.25 -6.05 23.18
CA ALA A 1052 6.98 -4.64 23.32
C ALA A 1052 5.77 -4.18 22.51
N ASN A 1053 4.65 -4.01 23.20
CA ASN A 1053 3.62 -3.04 22.84
C ASN A 1053 4.25 -1.67 22.63
N GLU A 1054 5.31 -1.41 23.38
CA GLU A 1054 6.16 -0.23 23.31
C GLU A 1054 6.61 0.16 21.89
N ARG A 1055 6.90 -0.81 21.00
CA ARG A 1055 7.34 -0.51 19.62
C ARG A 1055 6.15 -0.34 18.68
N GLU A 1056 5.04 -1.01 18.98
CA GLU A 1056 3.79 -0.81 18.25
C GLU A 1056 3.20 0.57 18.60
N GLN A 1057 3.22 0.98 19.86
CA GLN A 1057 2.88 2.34 20.32
C GLN A 1057 3.66 3.41 19.54
N ALA A 1058 4.96 3.21 19.32
CA ALA A 1058 5.80 4.14 18.56
C ALA A 1058 5.36 4.27 17.09
N VAL A 1059 5.00 3.14 16.46
CA VAL A 1059 4.50 3.11 15.07
C VAL A 1059 3.10 3.71 15.00
N ALA A 1060 2.17 3.24 15.83
CA ALA A 1060 0.78 3.69 15.88
C ALA A 1060 0.67 5.17 16.30
N GLY A 1061 1.61 5.68 17.10
CA GLY A 1061 1.69 7.09 17.47
C GLY A 1061 2.07 7.97 16.28
N ARG A 1062 3.00 7.51 15.43
CA ARG A 1062 3.31 8.20 14.16
C ARG A 1062 2.16 8.11 13.16
N VAL A 1063 1.44 6.99 13.11
CA VAL A 1063 0.19 6.86 12.32
C VAL A 1063 -0.86 7.86 12.79
N GLY A 1064 -1.08 7.98 14.12
CA GLY A 1064 -2.00 8.97 14.68
C GLY A 1064 -1.61 10.41 14.36
N LEU A 1065 -0.31 10.72 14.32
CA LEU A 1065 0.17 12.02 13.88
C LEU A 1065 -0.14 12.25 12.40
N LEU A 1066 0.17 11.29 11.51
CA LEU A 1066 -0.10 11.41 10.08
C LEU A 1066 -1.60 11.63 9.81
N ARG A 1067 -2.48 10.93 10.54
CA ARG A 1067 -3.94 11.16 10.50
C ARG A 1067 -4.36 12.57 10.89
N SER A 1068 -3.70 13.14 11.91
CA SER A 1068 -3.96 14.54 12.30
C SER A 1068 -3.52 15.54 11.23
N ILE A 1069 -2.49 15.21 10.44
CA ILE A 1069 -2.02 16.06 9.34
C ILE A 1069 -3.00 15.97 8.17
N ASP A 1070 -3.46 14.76 7.84
CA ASP A 1070 -4.39 14.48 6.73
C ASP A 1070 -5.76 15.14 6.94
N SER A 1071 -6.21 15.26 8.18
CA SER A 1071 -7.57 15.73 8.51
C SER A 1071 -7.71 17.25 8.62
N ILE A 1072 -6.61 17.99 8.66
CA ILE A 1072 -6.58 19.44 8.89
C ILE A 1072 -6.19 20.16 7.60
N SER A 1073 -6.85 21.28 7.31
CA SER A 1073 -6.48 22.12 6.15
C SER A 1073 -5.01 22.54 6.22
N PRO A 1074 -4.24 22.44 5.12
CA PRO A 1074 -2.82 22.81 5.12
C PRO A 1074 -2.53 24.22 5.65
N THR A 1075 -3.47 25.16 5.50
CA THR A 1075 -3.32 26.53 6.01
C THR A 1075 -3.29 26.61 7.54
N ARG A 1076 -4.01 25.70 8.22
CA ARG A 1076 -4.13 25.62 9.69
C ARG A 1076 -3.03 24.79 10.36
N LEU A 1077 -2.22 24.05 9.59
CA LEU A 1077 -1.18 23.18 10.15
C LEU A 1077 -0.03 23.99 10.81
N PRO A 1078 0.44 23.56 12.00
CA PRO A 1078 1.69 24.03 12.59
C PRO A 1078 2.90 23.81 11.68
N ALA A 1079 3.96 24.61 11.86
CA ALA A 1079 5.16 24.58 11.02
C ALA A 1079 5.84 23.20 10.98
N ASP A 1080 5.97 22.52 12.12
CA ASP A 1080 6.58 21.19 12.18
C ASP A 1080 5.74 20.12 11.46
N LYS A 1081 4.39 20.23 11.47
CA LYS A 1081 3.51 19.34 10.70
C LYS A 1081 3.60 19.61 9.20
N LYS A 1082 3.73 20.89 8.78
CA LYS A 1082 4.01 21.27 7.38
C LYS A 1082 5.36 20.73 6.90
N ALA A 1083 6.38 20.79 7.75
CA ALA A 1083 7.71 20.27 7.44
C ALA A 1083 7.71 18.75 7.17
N VAL A 1084 6.76 17.98 7.71
CA VAL A 1084 6.58 16.56 7.37
C VAL A 1084 6.13 16.42 5.91
N ILE A 1085 5.13 17.19 5.49
CA ILE A 1085 4.63 17.20 4.11
C ILE A 1085 5.76 17.61 3.16
N GLU A 1086 6.44 18.72 3.45
CA GLU A 1086 7.56 19.23 2.65
C GLU A 1086 8.68 18.19 2.51
N ALA A 1087 9.08 17.54 3.61
CA ALA A 1087 10.12 16.51 3.57
C ALA A 1087 9.72 15.30 2.72
N LEU A 1088 8.45 14.86 2.80
CA LEU A 1088 7.93 13.78 1.96
C LEU A 1088 7.91 14.21 0.48
N THR A 1089 7.43 15.41 0.17
CA THR A 1089 7.42 16.00 -1.18
C THR A 1089 8.83 16.08 -1.77
N ASP A 1090 9.79 16.59 -1.00
CA ASP A 1090 11.18 16.72 -1.43
C ASP A 1090 11.84 15.35 -1.60
N TYR A 1091 11.58 14.40 -0.71
CA TYR A 1091 12.09 13.04 -0.87
C TYR A 1091 11.52 12.38 -2.12
N VAL A 1092 10.21 12.45 -2.37
CA VAL A 1092 9.59 11.90 -3.59
C VAL A 1092 10.20 12.55 -4.85
N SER A 1093 10.35 13.87 -4.85
CA SER A 1093 10.97 14.64 -5.94
C SER A 1093 12.46 14.34 -6.16
N GLY A 1094 13.14 13.78 -5.15
CA GLY A 1094 14.59 13.53 -5.20
C GLY A 1094 15.46 14.70 -4.72
N ASN A 1095 14.86 15.69 -4.06
CA ASN A 1095 15.52 16.86 -3.50
C ASN A 1095 16.00 16.66 -2.05
N ALA A 1096 15.49 15.63 -1.35
CA ALA A 1096 15.87 15.30 0.01
C ALA A 1096 16.19 13.81 0.20
N THR A 1097 16.81 13.49 1.34
CA THR A 1097 17.10 12.11 1.74
C THR A 1097 16.02 11.57 2.67
N LEU A 1098 15.90 10.24 2.76
CA LEU A 1098 14.95 9.62 3.68
C LEU A 1098 15.25 9.92 5.17
N ALA A 1099 16.51 10.23 5.51
CA ALA A 1099 16.88 10.67 6.86
C ALA A 1099 16.22 12.01 7.24
N THR A 1100 16.02 12.90 6.27
CA THR A 1100 15.30 14.16 6.46
C THR A 1100 13.81 13.90 6.76
N VAL A 1101 13.18 12.96 6.05
CA VAL A 1101 11.80 12.54 6.33
C VAL A 1101 11.67 11.98 7.75
N GLN A 1102 12.59 11.08 8.14
CA GLN A 1102 12.64 10.53 9.50
C GLN A 1102 12.76 11.65 10.55
N GLU A 1103 13.70 12.57 10.37
CA GLU A 1103 13.92 13.70 11.28
C GLU A 1103 12.64 14.53 11.46
N LYS A 1104 12.02 14.98 10.36
CA LYS A 1104 10.84 15.86 10.44
C LYS A 1104 9.63 15.15 11.06
N LEU A 1105 9.40 13.89 10.71
CA LEU A 1105 8.33 13.09 11.32
C LEU A 1105 8.58 12.87 12.81
N ASP A 1106 9.80 12.54 13.21
CA ASP A 1106 10.15 12.28 14.61
C ASP A 1106 10.06 13.55 15.48
N ILE A 1107 10.49 14.71 14.96
CA ILE A 1107 10.34 16.01 15.65
C ILE A 1107 8.86 16.35 15.84
N ALA A 1108 8.03 16.19 14.81
CA ALA A 1108 6.60 16.44 14.91
C ALA A 1108 5.94 15.43 15.89
N TYR A 1109 6.30 14.15 15.83
CA TYR A 1109 5.79 13.12 16.74
C TYR A 1109 6.13 13.44 18.19
N ASN A 1110 7.39 13.79 18.46
CA ASN A 1110 7.88 14.17 19.77
C ASN A 1110 7.08 15.32 20.40
N LYS A 1111 6.67 16.30 19.59
CA LYS A 1111 5.94 17.49 20.07
C LYS A 1111 4.44 17.26 20.21
N TYR A 1112 3.82 16.60 19.23
CA TYR A 1112 2.36 16.60 19.10
C TYR A 1112 1.67 15.30 19.47
N ASN A 1113 2.35 14.14 19.49
CA ASN A 1113 1.62 12.87 19.68
C ASN A 1113 2.40 11.79 20.45
N LEU A 1114 3.49 12.15 21.13
CA LEU A 1114 4.36 11.21 21.84
C LEU A 1114 3.60 10.38 22.90
N GLN A 1115 2.66 11.02 23.60
CA GLN A 1115 1.83 10.43 24.66
C GLN A 1115 0.34 10.46 24.27
N GLY A 1116 0.03 10.27 22.97
CA GLY A 1116 -1.33 10.17 22.45
C GLY A 1116 -2.04 8.85 22.83
N ALA A 1117 -3.27 8.66 22.38
CA ALA A 1117 -4.17 7.60 22.85
C ALA A 1117 -3.62 6.16 22.78
N VAL A 1118 -2.84 5.83 21.76
CA VAL A 1118 -2.27 4.48 21.60
C VAL A 1118 -1.24 4.14 22.68
N ALA A 1119 -0.78 5.12 23.48
CA ALA A 1119 0.00 4.87 24.68
C ALA A 1119 -0.77 4.04 25.73
N ALA A 1120 -2.09 4.17 25.79
CA ALA A 1120 -2.95 3.42 26.70
C ALA A 1120 -2.84 1.90 26.48
N VAL A 1121 -2.62 1.44 25.24
CA VAL A 1121 -2.40 0.02 24.92
C VAL A 1121 -1.23 -0.56 25.70
N SER A 1122 -0.15 0.21 25.87
CA SER A 1122 0.97 -0.20 26.72
C SER A 1122 0.53 -0.27 28.17
N MET A 1123 -0.17 0.76 28.67
CA MET A 1123 -0.57 0.85 30.07
C MET A 1123 -1.48 -0.31 30.49
N GLU A 1124 -2.44 -0.70 29.67
CA GLU A 1124 -3.38 -1.79 29.97
C GLU A 1124 -2.73 -3.18 29.95
N ASP A 1125 -1.72 -3.37 29.10
CA ASP A 1125 -1.10 -4.68 28.88
C ASP A 1125 0.12 -4.95 29.78
N GLN A 1126 0.70 -3.93 30.41
CA GLN A 1126 1.84 -4.12 31.31
C GLN A 1126 1.75 -3.34 32.61
N GLY A 1127 0.73 -2.48 32.79
CA GLY A 1127 0.53 -1.66 33.98
C GLY A 1127 1.38 -0.39 34.02
N ALA A 1128 1.99 0.00 32.89
CA ALA A 1128 2.78 1.21 32.76
C ALA A 1128 2.97 1.59 31.28
N SER A 1129 3.48 2.80 31.04
CA SER A 1129 3.97 3.18 29.72
C SER A 1129 5.20 2.38 29.27
N SER A 1130 5.54 2.57 28.01
CA SER A 1130 6.73 2.01 27.37
C SER A 1130 8.02 2.39 28.11
N LYS A 1131 8.96 1.45 28.26
CA LYS A 1131 10.33 1.72 28.77
C LYS A 1131 11.35 2.07 27.67
N VAL A 1132 10.86 2.37 26.46
CA VAL A 1132 11.72 2.73 25.33
C VAL A 1132 12.37 4.08 25.57
N GLN A 1133 13.64 4.19 25.19
CA GLN A 1133 14.45 5.40 25.30
C GLN A 1133 14.93 5.84 23.92
N ALA A 1134 15.11 7.16 23.77
CA ALA A 1134 15.76 7.80 22.63
C ALA A 1134 17.27 7.58 22.67
N THR A 1135 17.89 7.33 21.52
CA THR A 1135 19.35 7.20 21.41
C THR A 1135 20.07 8.48 21.82
N LYS A 1136 21.26 8.33 22.41
CA LYS A 1136 22.19 9.40 22.79
C LYS A 1136 23.21 9.68 21.69
N ASN A 1137 23.04 9.10 20.50
CA ASN A 1137 23.94 9.30 19.36
C ASN A 1137 23.79 10.71 18.76
N LYS A 1138 24.49 11.68 19.35
CA LYS A 1138 24.48 13.09 18.91
C LYS A 1138 24.99 13.29 17.47
N ASN A 1139 25.87 12.41 16.98
CA ASN A 1139 26.46 12.54 15.64
C ASN A 1139 25.49 12.12 14.53
N ASN A 1140 24.52 11.26 14.84
CA ASN A 1140 23.45 10.89 13.92
C ASN A 1140 22.23 10.45 14.77
N PRO A 1141 21.34 11.39 15.14
CA PRO A 1141 20.22 11.09 16.03
C PRO A 1141 19.25 10.07 15.45
N GLY A 1142 19.19 9.89 14.12
CA GLY A 1142 18.38 8.84 13.49
C GLY A 1142 18.91 7.42 13.68
N VAL A 1143 20.16 7.24 14.11
CA VAL A 1143 20.83 5.93 14.22
C VAL A 1143 21.13 5.56 15.67
N ILE A 1144 20.65 4.39 16.09
CA ILE A 1144 20.85 3.86 17.44
C ILE A 1144 22.18 3.09 17.49
N ARG A 1145 23.03 3.42 18.46
CA ARG A 1145 24.37 2.82 18.64
C ARG A 1145 24.52 2.04 19.95
N GLU A 1146 23.57 2.19 20.85
CA GLU A 1146 23.58 1.59 22.18
C GLU A 1146 23.42 0.07 22.10
N VAL A 1147 24.08 -0.68 22.99
CA VAL A 1147 23.90 -2.14 23.06
C VAL A 1147 22.59 -2.50 23.79
N ASN A 1148 22.09 -1.60 24.64
CA ASN A 1148 20.87 -1.82 25.39
C ASN A 1148 19.65 -1.67 24.47
N THR A 1149 18.87 -2.74 24.33
CA THR A 1149 17.71 -2.81 23.43
C THR A 1149 16.52 -1.95 23.84
N ASN A 1150 16.56 -1.32 25.03
CA ASN A 1150 15.59 -0.31 25.41
C ASN A 1150 15.79 1.00 24.64
N TYR A 1151 16.99 1.27 24.13
CA TYR A 1151 17.20 2.32 23.14
C TYR A 1151 16.65 1.83 21.80
N ALA A 1152 15.46 2.28 21.43
CA ALA A 1152 14.75 1.87 20.22
C ALA A 1152 14.11 3.05 19.47
N GLU A 1153 14.31 4.27 19.95
CA GLU A 1153 13.81 5.51 19.36
C GLU A 1153 14.96 6.43 18.92
N SER A 1154 14.68 7.33 17.97
CA SER A 1154 15.67 8.30 17.51
C SER A 1154 15.96 9.36 18.57
N GLY A 1155 17.12 10.01 18.46
CA GLY A 1155 17.56 11.08 19.35
C GLY A 1155 16.84 12.41 19.12
N TYR A 1156 15.89 12.47 18.18
CA TYR A 1156 15.02 13.62 17.96
C TYR A 1156 13.88 13.72 18.98
N LEU A 1157 13.65 12.66 19.78
CA LEU A 1157 12.60 12.59 20.78
C LEU A 1157 13.08 13.10 22.14
N ASP A 1158 13.31 14.41 22.27
CA ASP A 1158 13.79 15.03 23.51
C ASP A 1158 12.77 15.03 24.66
N CYS A 1159 11.47 14.97 24.35
CA CYS A 1159 10.39 14.86 25.33
C CYS A 1159 10.23 13.43 25.88
N LEU A 1160 10.91 12.42 25.30
CA LEU A 1160 10.77 11.03 25.73
C LEU A 1160 11.60 10.75 27.00
N SER A 1161 10.92 10.75 28.15
CA SER A 1161 11.49 10.28 29.43
C SER A 1161 10.72 9.09 30.01
N GLN A 1162 11.36 7.93 30.04
CA GLN A 1162 10.75 6.65 30.43
C GLN A 1162 11.73 5.74 31.21
N LYS A 1163 12.69 6.32 31.92
CA LYS A 1163 13.70 5.56 32.64
C LYS A 1163 13.08 4.78 33.81
N TYR A 1164 12.06 5.33 34.45
CA TYR A 1164 11.47 4.77 35.67
C TYR A 1164 10.11 4.08 35.44
N SER A 1165 9.56 4.10 34.22
CA SER A 1165 8.29 3.42 33.88
C SER A 1165 8.33 1.91 34.16
N GLU A 1166 9.51 1.29 34.04
CA GLU A 1166 9.69 -0.13 34.32
C GLU A 1166 9.31 -0.51 35.76
N LEU A 1167 9.36 0.44 36.72
CA LEU A 1167 9.04 0.18 38.11
C LEU A 1167 7.57 -0.16 38.36
N MET A 1168 6.68 0.21 37.44
CA MET A 1168 5.25 -0.07 37.53
C MET A 1168 4.84 -1.33 36.75
N GLN A 1169 5.73 -1.86 35.90
CA GLN A 1169 5.40 -2.97 35.00
C GLN A 1169 5.24 -4.30 35.73
N ALA A 1170 4.13 -5.01 35.47
CA ALA A 1170 3.76 -6.27 36.14
C ALA A 1170 4.81 -7.39 36.04
N HIS A 1171 5.62 -7.39 34.98
CA HIS A 1171 6.59 -8.46 34.71
C HIS A 1171 8.03 -8.11 35.13
N ASN A 1172 8.27 -6.95 35.76
CA ASN A 1172 9.61 -6.48 36.13
C ASN A 1172 10.17 -7.21 37.36
N LYS A 1173 11.44 -7.66 37.26
CA LYS A 1173 12.19 -8.28 38.36
C LYS A 1173 12.66 -7.28 39.43
N LYS A 1174 12.88 -6.01 39.08
CA LYS A 1174 13.37 -4.99 40.02
C LYS A 1174 12.30 -4.60 41.03
N THR A 1175 11.09 -4.27 40.56
CA THR A 1175 9.96 -3.98 41.46
C THR A 1175 9.51 -5.21 42.20
N ASN A 1176 9.46 -6.36 41.50
CA ASN A 1176 8.97 -7.61 42.05
C ASN A 1176 7.64 -7.41 42.80
N LEU A 1177 6.58 -7.02 42.08
CA LEU A 1177 5.26 -6.73 42.66
C LEU A 1177 4.77 -7.80 43.65
N PRO A 1178 4.92 -9.11 43.40
CA PRO A 1178 4.52 -10.13 44.38
C PRO A 1178 5.18 -9.90 45.73
N GLU A 1179 6.49 -9.71 45.76
CA GLU A 1179 7.24 -9.51 47.01
C GLU A 1179 6.92 -8.16 47.65
N THR A 1180 6.77 -7.10 46.84
CA THR A 1180 6.35 -5.79 47.37
C THR A 1180 5.01 -5.91 48.11
N PHE A 1181 3.99 -6.50 47.47
CA PHE A 1181 2.68 -6.64 48.11
C PHE A 1181 2.73 -7.56 49.32
N LYS A 1182 3.53 -8.64 49.30
CA LYS A 1182 3.75 -9.49 50.49
C LYS A 1182 4.30 -8.71 51.67
N GLN A 1183 5.27 -7.83 51.43
CA GLN A 1183 5.87 -6.98 52.47
C GLN A 1183 4.86 -5.98 53.03
N LEU A 1184 4.12 -5.29 52.16
CA LEU A 1184 3.07 -4.34 52.57
C LEU A 1184 1.97 -5.02 53.40
N LEU A 1185 1.49 -6.18 52.95
CA LEU A 1185 0.49 -6.99 53.67
C LEU A 1185 1.01 -7.45 55.03
N THR A 1186 2.26 -7.92 55.09
CA THR A 1186 2.91 -8.36 56.33
C THR A 1186 3.01 -7.21 57.33
N ALA A 1187 3.44 -6.03 56.89
CA ALA A 1187 3.54 -4.84 57.74
C ALA A 1187 2.21 -4.47 58.39
N LYS A 1188 1.09 -4.64 57.67
CA LYS A 1188 -0.27 -4.38 58.20
C LYS A 1188 -0.80 -5.50 59.11
N ALA A 1189 -0.37 -6.74 58.92
CA ALA A 1189 -0.72 -7.88 59.77
C ALA A 1189 0.14 -7.98 61.06
N MET A 1190 1.33 -7.38 61.09
CA MET A 1190 2.29 -7.46 62.20
C MET A 1190 1.94 -6.80 63.56
N PRO A 1191 0.85 -6.03 63.78
CA PRO A 1191 0.48 -5.62 65.15
C PRO A 1191 0.30 -6.79 66.15
N GLN A 1192 0.30 -8.04 65.71
CA GLN A 1192 0.16 -9.23 66.56
C GLN A 1192 1.46 -9.91 67.04
N VAL A 1193 2.65 -9.72 66.45
CA VAL A 1193 3.82 -10.49 66.94
C VAL A 1193 4.33 -9.99 68.31
N ARG A 1194 4.05 -8.73 68.67
CA ARG A 1194 4.43 -8.18 69.99
C ARG A 1194 3.35 -8.28 71.08
N LEU A 1195 2.07 -8.44 70.73
CA LEU A 1195 0.99 -8.55 71.72
C LEU A 1195 0.65 -10.01 72.09
N GLY A 1196 0.84 -10.97 71.17
CA GLY A 1196 0.67 -12.39 71.47
C GLY A 1196 1.72 -12.96 72.44
N TYR A 1197 2.94 -12.39 72.45
CA TYR A 1197 4.01 -12.76 73.39
C TYR A 1197 3.94 -12.04 74.74
N ALA A 1198 3.14 -10.96 74.85
CA ALA A 1198 2.98 -10.20 76.09
C ALA A 1198 1.79 -10.69 76.95
N LEU A 1199 0.87 -11.47 76.37
CA LEU A 1199 -0.26 -12.08 77.08
C LEU A 1199 -0.04 -13.57 77.42
N SER A 1200 1.12 -14.13 77.10
CA SER A 1200 1.53 -15.50 77.48
C SER A 1200 2.72 -15.54 78.46
N ARG A 1201 2.98 -14.44 79.19
CA ARG A 1201 3.93 -14.38 80.31
C ARG A 1201 3.27 -13.88 81.57
#